data_AF-A0A1H5Z292-F1
#
_entry.id   AF-A0A1H5Z292-F1
#
_cell.length_a   1.000
_cell.length_b   1.000
_cell.length_c   1.000
_cell.angle_alpha   90.00
_cell.angle_beta   90.00
_cell.angle_gamma   90.00
#
_symmetry.space_group_name_H-M   'P 1'
#
loop_
_entity.id
_entity.type
_entity.pdbx_description
1 polymer ?
#
loop_
_entity_poly.entity_id
_entity_poly.type
_entity_poly.pdbx_seq_one_letter_code
_entity_poly.pdbx_strand_id
1 'polypeptide(L)'
;MQQELLLNIIPFNPPAGKQTFAFYRQKQPGFYPVFKGDLQGLLDDKLSALELLELEKLYTDFQPPREGAILLDIDLSVSTRFANHYYRYLIRKHFEGIADIMHQDFTSETEVWFHSPEKSTAKYKVYNQFTLKVQYGRVTDKPELVLSYDGTTKVFAKPVSEIYNFNTNLYNWVVCNGVIYKWKFRPQEVINQPQNCYPILSNELKPHLEIAFDVPDLKNRYPKYLNILHDFYTKYLNTPAFRKIIPITEEGFYRPQVEQYRVISSSSNDLLYAGGRTGKEPKKDFKSKGPYQLPQKPSNFKFFFIYQKADKATAVTELYRYLHSGWKDDRFPFPKMQDYIKVPFELDITKNVEFESVENAVADVRNAVKNADWLPDTQYMALFVNPVPKLEKDETRKNIYYKIKEILLYEGVLSQVIKSEHLYKNGKPNSYFNTFLPHIEIAMLAKLGGVPWRLNRPTNNELIVGVGAFYSVTRKSRFVGSAFCFNNEGIFKGFDCFKGDDTISLAGSIREAVAKFIAVNYTASRLVIHFYKDIGKKELEPNLRTLHTLGLNIPVIVVTINKTESKELLGFDVSDAENLMPYSGTIVKVGKSEYLLFNNTRYDATSKPAQKEYHFPVKIALSSTVEGMLDDMNLVEQLIDQVYQFSRMYWKSTNQRSLPVTIKYPEMVAEIYPYFQHDKLPDFGKESLWFL
;
A
#
# COMPACT_ATOMS: atom_id res chain seq x y z
N MET A 1 8.81 8.48 -26.39
CA MET A 1 9.51 8.82 -25.13
C MET A 1 10.68 7.87 -25.03
N GLN A 2 11.91 8.37 -25.05
CA GLN A 2 13.10 7.54 -24.86
C GLN A 2 13.43 7.53 -23.37
N GLN A 3 13.56 6.35 -22.77
CA GLN A 3 14.04 6.16 -21.40
C GLN A 3 14.98 4.96 -21.38
N GLU A 4 15.91 4.95 -20.44
CA GLU A 4 16.84 3.84 -20.25
C GLU A 4 16.73 3.34 -18.82
N LEU A 5 16.21 2.13 -18.65
CA LEU A 5 15.93 1.60 -17.32
C LEU A 5 17.14 0.85 -16.76
N LEU A 6 17.35 1.00 -15.45
CA LEU A 6 18.31 0.23 -14.66
C LEU A 6 17.56 -0.34 -13.45
N LEU A 7 17.63 -1.66 -13.24
CA LEU A 7 17.03 -2.34 -12.09
C LEU A 7 18.11 -2.67 -11.06
N ASN A 8 17.78 -2.62 -9.78
CA ASN A 8 18.68 -3.01 -8.68
C ASN A 8 18.86 -4.54 -8.54
N ILE A 9 19.01 -5.22 -9.68
CA ILE A 9 19.25 -6.65 -9.82
C ILE A 9 20.65 -6.82 -10.41
N ILE A 10 21.42 -7.76 -9.88
CA ILE A 10 22.75 -8.11 -10.38
C ILE A 10 22.71 -9.59 -10.78
N PRO A 11 22.70 -9.89 -12.09
CA PRO A 11 22.82 -11.26 -12.56
C PRO A 11 24.18 -11.86 -12.17
N PHE A 12 24.24 -13.17 -12.03
CA PHE A 12 25.49 -13.89 -11.81
C PHE A 12 25.45 -15.27 -12.45
N ASN A 13 26.62 -15.84 -12.74
CA ASN A 13 26.69 -17.17 -13.35
C ASN A 13 26.80 -18.25 -12.26
N PRO A 14 26.09 -19.38 -12.33
CA PRO A 14 26.36 -20.45 -11.40
C PRO A 14 27.80 -20.99 -11.64
N PRO A 15 28.51 -21.46 -10.60
CA PRO A 15 29.79 -22.15 -10.79
C PRO A 15 29.62 -23.35 -11.74
N ALA A 16 30.60 -23.58 -12.60
CA ALA A 16 30.56 -24.68 -13.55
C ALA A 16 30.75 -26.05 -12.87
N GLY A 17 30.01 -27.06 -13.34
CA GLY A 17 30.14 -28.44 -12.89
C GLY A 17 29.41 -28.77 -11.58
N LYS A 18 29.53 -30.02 -11.15
CA LYS A 18 28.93 -30.51 -9.90
C LYS A 18 29.83 -30.15 -8.71
N GLN A 19 29.20 -29.81 -7.59
CA GLN A 19 29.86 -29.63 -6.31
C GLN A 19 29.32 -30.64 -5.30
N THR A 20 30.20 -31.19 -4.47
CA THR A 20 29.83 -32.16 -3.45
C THR A 20 29.36 -31.45 -2.18
N PHE A 21 28.19 -31.82 -1.69
CA PHE A 21 27.61 -31.28 -0.45
C PHE A 21 27.32 -32.39 0.55
N ALA A 22 27.52 -32.10 1.83
CA ALA A 22 27.24 -33.00 2.94
C ALA A 22 25.82 -32.80 3.48
N PHE A 23 25.09 -33.90 3.65
CA PHE A 23 23.74 -33.94 4.17
C PHE A 23 23.61 -34.93 5.32
N TYR A 24 22.64 -34.69 6.20
CA TYR A 24 22.42 -35.49 7.40
C TYR A 24 20.92 -35.76 7.57
N ARG A 25 20.57 -36.93 8.11
CA ARG A 25 19.18 -37.35 8.30
C ARG A 25 18.50 -36.66 9.49
N GLN A 26 19.26 -36.31 10.51
CA GLN A 26 18.74 -35.71 11.73
C GLN A 26 18.97 -34.20 11.75
N LYS A 27 17.97 -33.47 12.26
CA LYS A 27 18.07 -32.04 12.48
C LYS A 27 19.04 -31.75 13.63
N GLN A 28 20.00 -30.87 13.37
CA GLN A 28 20.93 -30.36 14.38
C GLN A 28 20.84 -28.83 14.48
N PRO A 29 21.25 -28.22 15.61
CA PRO A 29 21.36 -26.76 15.71
C PRO A 29 22.25 -26.19 14.59
N GLY A 30 21.78 -25.14 13.92
CA GLY A 30 22.49 -24.50 12.82
C GLY A 30 22.32 -25.15 11.44
N PHE A 31 21.65 -26.30 11.34
CA PHE A 31 21.49 -26.98 10.06
C PHE A 31 20.23 -26.51 9.33
N TYR A 32 20.36 -26.34 8.03
CA TYR A 32 19.31 -25.95 7.10
C TYR A 32 18.55 -27.18 6.57
N PRO A 33 17.21 -27.21 6.63
CA PRO A 33 16.41 -28.29 6.06
C PRO A 33 16.27 -28.16 4.54
N VAL A 34 16.55 -29.23 3.81
CA VAL A 34 16.36 -29.36 2.35
C VAL A 34 15.32 -30.45 2.09
N PHE A 35 14.27 -30.12 1.35
CA PHE A 35 13.22 -31.09 1.02
C PHE A 35 13.73 -32.14 0.04
N LYS A 36 13.31 -33.40 0.19
CA LYS A 36 13.66 -34.49 -0.72
C LYS A 36 13.42 -34.13 -2.20
N GLY A 37 12.32 -33.42 -2.47
CA GLY A 37 11.96 -32.99 -3.84
C GLY A 37 12.98 -32.05 -4.49
N ASP A 38 13.76 -31.30 -3.71
CA ASP A 38 14.83 -30.44 -4.24
C ASP A 38 16.11 -31.25 -4.57
N LEU A 39 16.15 -32.54 -4.22
CA LEU A 39 17.25 -33.48 -4.42
C LEU A 39 16.83 -34.69 -5.27
N GLN A 40 15.72 -34.58 -6.00
CA GLN A 40 15.14 -35.68 -6.76
C GLN A 40 16.15 -36.26 -7.77
N GLY A 41 16.26 -37.59 -7.82
CA GLY A 41 17.21 -38.31 -8.70
C GLY A 41 18.66 -38.32 -8.20
N LEU A 42 18.97 -37.65 -7.09
CA LEU A 42 20.31 -37.65 -6.47
C LEU A 42 20.41 -38.59 -5.26
N LEU A 43 19.29 -39.13 -4.78
CA LEU A 43 19.22 -39.92 -3.55
C LEU A 43 19.04 -41.42 -3.80
N ASP A 44 18.75 -41.81 -5.05
CA ASP A 44 18.31 -43.18 -5.40
C ASP A 44 19.42 -44.22 -5.22
N ASP A 45 20.69 -43.81 -5.29
CA ASP A 45 21.87 -44.64 -5.03
C ASP A 45 22.40 -44.52 -3.60
N LYS A 46 21.81 -43.62 -2.78
CA LYS A 46 22.27 -43.33 -1.41
C LYS A 46 21.37 -43.91 -0.32
N LEU A 47 20.11 -44.21 -0.65
CA LEU A 47 19.07 -44.62 0.29
C LEU A 47 18.22 -45.73 -0.31
N SER A 48 17.75 -46.66 0.52
CA SER A 48 16.81 -47.70 0.10
C SER A 48 15.43 -47.11 -0.25
N ALA A 49 14.63 -47.86 -1.01
CA ALA A 49 13.28 -47.44 -1.42
C ALA A 49 12.37 -47.12 -0.22
N LEU A 50 12.49 -47.88 0.88
CA LEU A 50 11.72 -47.64 2.11
C LEU A 50 12.17 -46.34 2.79
N GLU A 51 13.49 -46.12 2.91
CA GLU A 51 14.02 -44.88 3.48
C GLU A 51 13.63 -43.65 2.65
N LEU A 52 13.63 -43.76 1.33
CA LEU A 52 13.16 -42.70 0.44
C LEU A 52 11.67 -42.40 0.63
N LEU A 53 10.85 -43.43 0.90
CA LEU A 53 9.41 -43.25 1.12
C LEU A 53 9.12 -42.47 2.42
N GLU A 54 9.93 -42.71 3.46
CA GLU A 54 9.79 -42.06 4.77
C GLU A 54 10.52 -40.70 4.86
N LEU A 55 11.51 -40.46 3.99
CA LEU A 55 12.32 -39.25 4.02
C LEU A 55 11.56 -38.03 3.47
N GLU A 56 11.23 -37.09 4.36
CA GLU A 56 10.74 -35.77 3.94
C GLU A 56 11.88 -34.79 3.61
N LYS A 57 12.92 -34.77 4.44
CA LYS A 57 13.97 -33.74 4.44
C LYS A 57 15.33 -34.31 4.83
N LEU A 58 16.38 -33.74 4.23
CA LEU A 58 17.75 -33.82 4.72
C LEU A 58 18.17 -32.48 5.30
N TYR A 59 19.28 -32.47 6.04
CA TYR A 59 19.80 -31.29 6.71
C TYR A 59 21.24 -31.03 6.28
N THR A 60 21.60 -29.79 6.01
CA THR A 60 22.98 -29.39 5.68
C THR A 60 23.34 -28.09 6.35
N ASP A 61 24.59 -27.92 6.73
CA ASP A 61 25.15 -26.65 7.22
C ASP A 61 26.16 -26.06 6.23
N PHE A 62 26.28 -26.67 5.04
CA PHE A 62 27.20 -26.29 3.97
C PHE A 62 28.69 -26.25 4.40
N GLN A 63 29.05 -27.02 5.43
CA GLN A 63 30.43 -27.22 5.86
C GLN A 63 31.00 -28.54 5.30
N PRO A 64 32.32 -28.77 5.43
CA PRO A 64 32.92 -30.07 5.11
C PRO A 64 32.23 -31.25 5.81
N PRO A 65 32.22 -32.44 5.19
CA PRO A 65 31.50 -33.59 5.73
C PRO A 65 32.06 -34.04 7.08
N ARG A 66 31.14 -34.43 7.95
CA ARG A 66 31.40 -35.05 9.25
C ARG A 66 30.87 -36.49 9.25
N GLU A 67 31.15 -37.23 10.30
CA GLU A 67 30.71 -38.61 10.44
C GLU A 67 29.18 -38.73 10.22
N GLY A 68 28.77 -39.72 9.42
CA GLY A 68 27.37 -39.93 9.04
C GLY A 68 26.83 -39.02 7.93
N ALA A 69 27.69 -38.24 7.26
CA ALA A 69 27.28 -37.43 6.11
C ALA A 69 26.94 -38.27 4.87
N ILE A 70 25.82 -37.93 4.24
CA ILE A 70 25.45 -38.35 2.89
C ILE A 70 26.01 -37.32 1.92
N LEU A 71 26.89 -37.75 1.02
CA LEU A 71 27.52 -36.88 0.02
C LEU A 71 26.72 -36.90 -1.28
N LEU A 72 26.31 -35.73 -1.75
CA LEU A 72 25.61 -35.56 -3.03
C LEU A 72 26.38 -34.60 -3.94
N ASP A 73 26.56 -34.99 -5.19
CA ASP A 73 27.14 -34.14 -6.23
C ASP A 73 26.03 -33.36 -6.94
N ILE A 74 25.95 -32.07 -6.66
CA ILE A 74 24.86 -31.20 -7.10
C ILE A 74 25.38 -30.20 -8.13
N ASP A 75 24.72 -30.14 -9.28
CA ASP A 75 24.89 -29.05 -10.25
C ASP A 75 24.00 -27.86 -9.84
N LEU A 76 24.64 -26.75 -9.47
CA LEU A 76 23.95 -25.54 -8.99
C LEU A 76 23.19 -24.80 -10.11
N SER A 77 23.49 -25.07 -11.39
CA SER A 77 22.74 -24.52 -12.53
C SER A 77 21.41 -25.25 -12.76
N VAL A 78 21.33 -26.52 -12.34
CA VAL A 78 20.13 -27.35 -12.48
C VAL A 78 19.28 -27.31 -11.21
N SER A 79 19.90 -27.49 -10.04
CA SER A 79 19.22 -27.57 -8.74
C SER A 79 19.01 -26.19 -8.13
N THR A 80 18.28 -25.33 -8.84
CA THR A 80 18.18 -23.88 -8.58
C THR A 80 17.63 -23.53 -7.19
N ARG A 81 16.68 -24.31 -6.67
CA ARG A 81 16.14 -24.12 -5.30
C ARG A 81 17.20 -24.36 -4.24
N PHE A 82 17.89 -25.49 -4.32
CA PHE A 82 19.03 -25.80 -3.45
C PHE A 82 20.14 -24.75 -3.59
N ALA A 83 20.48 -24.37 -4.82
CA ALA A 83 21.51 -23.37 -5.09
C ALA A 83 21.21 -22.02 -4.42
N ASN A 84 19.96 -21.56 -4.45
CA ASN A 84 19.58 -20.33 -3.75
C ASN A 84 19.82 -20.40 -2.23
N HIS A 85 19.64 -21.56 -1.59
CA HIS A 85 19.94 -21.73 -0.17
C HIS A 85 21.44 -21.69 0.10
N TYR A 86 22.23 -22.33 -0.77
CA TYR A 86 23.69 -22.29 -0.67
C TYR A 86 24.25 -20.87 -0.87
N TYR A 87 23.77 -20.12 -1.87
CA TYR A 87 24.20 -18.74 -2.11
C TYR A 87 23.86 -17.80 -0.94
N ARG A 88 22.69 -17.95 -0.31
CA ARG A 88 22.34 -17.20 0.91
C ARG A 88 23.33 -17.48 2.05
N TYR A 89 23.72 -18.75 2.22
CA TYR A 89 24.73 -19.13 3.19
C TYR A 89 26.10 -18.47 2.88
N LEU A 90 26.56 -18.53 1.62
CA LEU A 90 27.83 -17.90 1.21
C LEU A 90 27.84 -16.39 1.46
N ILE A 91 26.76 -15.70 1.08
CA ILE A 91 26.61 -14.25 1.30
C ILE A 91 26.65 -13.95 2.80
N ARG A 92 25.93 -14.71 3.61
CA ARG A 92 25.92 -14.53 5.07
C ARG A 92 27.32 -14.68 5.66
N LYS A 93 28.00 -15.77 5.33
CA LYS A 93 29.37 -16.03 5.79
C LYS A 93 30.35 -14.92 5.35
N HIS A 94 30.17 -14.37 4.15
CA HIS A 94 31.00 -13.26 3.68
C HIS A 94 30.83 -12.00 4.52
N PHE A 95 29.59 -11.66 4.89
CA PHE A 95 29.32 -10.44 5.65
C PHE A 95 29.55 -10.57 7.17
N GLU A 96 29.78 -11.78 7.69
CA GLU A 96 30.20 -11.99 9.08
C GLU A 96 31.49 -11.22 9.37
N GLY A 97 31.44 -10.29 10.33
CA GLY A 97 32.57 -9.42 10.67
C GLY A 97 32.82 -8.25 9.71
N ILE A 98 32.12 -8.20 8.55
CA ILE A 98 32.14 -7.03 7.64
C ILE A 98 31.00 -6.07 7.98
N ALA A 99 29.79 -6.60 8.17
CA ALA A 99 28.62 -5.81 8.56
C ALA A 99 28.66 -5.52 10.07
N ASP A 100 28.23 -4.33 10.48
CA ASP A 100 28.15 -3.97 11.90
C ASP A 100 27.04 -4.75 12.61
N ILE A 101 25.93 -4.99 11.90
CA ILE A 101 24.79 -5.76 12.39
C ILE A 101 24.27 -6.65 11.26
N MET A 102 23.89 -7.88 11.60
CA MET A 102 23.28 -8.84 10.69
C MET A 102 21.94 -9.38 11.20
N HIS A 103 21.05 -9.67 10.26
CA HIS A 103 19.78 -10.33 10.53
C HIS A 103 19.40 -11.27 9.38
N GLN A 104 18.60 -12.29 9.70
CA GLN A 104 17.92 -13.11 8.70
C GLN A 104 16.45 -12.74 8.73
N ASP A 105 15.94 -12.28 7.60
CA ASP A 105 14.53 -11.95 7.50
C ASP A 105 13.65 -13.22 7.55
N PHE A 106 12.33 -13.04 7.50
CA PHE A 106 11.38 -14.16 7.54
C PHE A 106 11.44 -15.06 6.29
N THR A 107 12.06 -14.59 5.20
CA THR A 107 12.38 -15.35 3.97
C THR A 107 13.79 -15.94 3.97
N SER A 108 14.52 -15.79 5.09
CA SER A 108 15.92 -16.22 5.26
C SER A 108 16.93 -15.49 4.36
N GLU A 109 16.55 -14.34 3.81
CA GLU A 109 17.48 -13.45 3.10
C GLU A 109 18.41 -12.76 4.10
N THR A 110 19.57 -12.33 3.62
CA THR A 110 20.61 -11.72 4.46
C THR A 110 20.40 -10.21 4.52
N GLU A 111 20.07 -9.70 5.69
CA GLU A 111 20.06 -8.27 6.00
C GLU A 111 21.40 -7.88 6.64
N VAL A 112 22.01 -6.81 6.13
CA VAL A 112 23.26 -6.25 6.65
C VAL A 112 23.10 -4.77 6.92
N TRP A 113 23.56 -4.33 8.09
CA TRP A 113 23.46 -2.94 8.49
C TRP A 113 24.83 -2.33 8.70
N PHE A 114 25.00 -1.10 8.20
CA PHE A 114 26.24 -0.35 8.28
C PHE A 114 26.03 0.95 9.03
N HIS A 115 26.88 1.21 10.02
CA HIS A 115 26.84 2.40 10.86
C HIS A 115 27.05 3.65 10.01
N SER A 116 26.26 4.68 10.28
CA SER A 116 26.32 6.01 9.67
C SER A 116 26.71 7.00 10.77
N PRO A 117 28.02 7.18 11.05
CA PRO A 117 28.51 8.06 12.10
C PRO A 117 27.99 9.50 11.96
N GLU A 118 27.92 9.99 10.72
CA GLU A 118 27.50 11.34 10.37
C GLU A 118 26.03 11.64 10.69
N LYS A 119 25.18 10.62 10.83
CA LYS A 119 23.77 10.75 11.24
C LYS A 119 23.52 10.36 12.70
N SER A 120 24.54 9.83 13.37
CA SER A 120 24.45 9.34 14.75
C SER A 120 24.57 10.50 15.75
N THR A 121 24.10 10.26 16.97
CA THR A 121 24.17 11.21 18.08
C THR A 121 24.68 10.51 19.33
N ALA A 122 24.95 11.26 20.40
CA ALA A 122 25.28 10.67 21.70
C ALA A 122 24.15 9.77 22.27
N LYS A 123 22.88 10.00 21.87
CA LYS A 123 21.74 9.20 22.33
C LYS A 123 21.51 7.93 21.51
N TYR A 124 21.89 7.92 20.22
CA TYR A 124 21.62 6.77 19.35
C TYR A 124 22.59 6.69 18.17
N LYS A 125 22.81 5.47 17.69
CA LYS A 125 23.52 5.18 16.44
C LYS A 125 22.52 4.98 15.31
N VAL A 126 22.82 5.54 14.14
CA VAL A 126 22.02 5.36 12.91
C VAL A 126 22.70 4.33 12.03
N TYR A 127 21.91 3.40 11.48
CA TYR A 127 22.39 2.38 10.56
C TYR A 127 21.64 2.43 9.24
N ASN A 128 22.36 2.29 8.13
CA ASN A 128 21.81 2.03 6.82
C ASN A 128 21.53 0.53 6.69
N GLN A 129 20.32 0.16 6.28
CA GLN A 129 19.88 -1.24 6.18
C GLN A 129 19.82 -1.67 4.72
N PHE A 130 20.39 -2.83 4.42
CA PHE A 130 20.38 -3.42 3.09
C PHE A 130 19.94 -4.88 3.17
N THR A 131 19.17 -5.33 2.18
CA THR A 131 18.83 -6.74 2.00
C THR A 131 19.48 -7.26 0.72
N LEU A 132 20.14 -8.41 0.84
CA LEU A 132 20.70 -9.18 -0.27
C LEU A 132 19.84 -10.41 -0.51
N LYS A 133 19.00 -10.34 -1.54
CA LYS A 133 18.08 -11.41 -1.88
C LYS A 133 18.57 -12.23 -3.05
N VAL A 134 18.58 -13.55 -2.89
CA VAL A 134 18.92 -14.48 -3.96
C VAL A 134 17.66 -15.06 -4.61
N GLN A 135 17.56 -14.92 -5.93
CA GLN A 135 16.51 -15.51 -6.73
C GLN A 135 17.06 -16.11 -8.03
N TYR A 136 16.26 -16.89 -8.73
CA TYR A 136 16.64 -17.52 -10.00
C TYR A 136 15.55 -17.31 -11.04
N GLY A 137 15.94 -16.93 -12.26
CA GLY A 137 15.06 -17.01 -13.42
C GLY A 137 13.83 -16.11 -13.32
N ARG A 138 13.90 -14.98 -12.61
CA ARG A 138 12.74 -14.13 -12.36
C ARG A 138 12.65 -12.99 -13.35
N VAL A 139 13.77 -12.29 -13.57
CA VAL A 139 13.87 -11.18 -14.52
C VAL A 139 14.78 -11.58 -15.70
N THR A 140 15.84 -12.32 -15.41
CA THR A 140 16.76 -12.93 -16.36
C THR A 140 16.53 -14.44 -16.43
N ASP A 141 17.30 -15.13 -17.26
CA ASP A 141 17.40 -16.59 -17.32
C ASP A 141 18.45 -17.17 -16.35
N LYS A 142 19.10 -16.30 -15.56
CA LYS A 142 20.21 -16.64 -14.66
C LYS A 142 19.84 -16.52 -13.19
N PRO A 143 20.71 -16.99 -12.26
CA PRO A 143 20.71 -16.54 -10.88
C PRO A 143 20.85 -15.00 -10.78
N GLU A 144 20.16 -14.43 -9.80
CA GLU A 144 20.02 -12.99 -9.61
C GLU A 144 20.21 -12.63 -8.13
N LEU A 145 20.98 -11.58 -7.89
CA LEU A 145 21.12 -10.93 -6.60
C LEU A 145 20.38 -9.59 -6.63
N VAL A 146 19.28 -9.49 -5.88
CA VAL A 146 18.57 -8.22 -5.69
C VAL A 146 19.18 -7.52 -4.47
N LEU A 147 19.71 -6.31 -4.70
CA LEU A 147 20.26 -5.46 -3.64
C LEU A 147 19.27 -4.35 -3.32
N SER A 148 18.63 -4.37 -2.16
CA SER A 148 17.73 -3.31 -1.71
C SER A 148 18.35 -2.44 -0.64
N TYR A 149 17.90 -1.18 -0.58
CA TYR A 149 18.16 -0.28 0.52
C TYR A 149 16.83 -0.04 1.26
N ASP A 150 16.74 -0.58 2.48
CA ASP A 150 15.49 -0.62 3.23
C ASP A 150 15.28 0.65 4.08
N GLY A 151 16.29 1.54 4.08
CA GLY A 151 16.28 2.83 4.74
C GLY A 151 17.26 2.89 5.90
N THR A 152 16.93 3.72 6.88
CA THR A 152 17.73 3.87 8.10
C THR A 152 16.94 3.46 9.32
N THR A 153 17.64 2.85 10.27
CA THR A 153 17.12 2.57 11.61
C THR A 153 18.01 3.19 12.68
N LYS A 154 17.49 3.34 13.90
CA LYS A 154 18.22 3.88 15.04
C LYS A 154 18.33 2.82 16.12
N VAL A 155 19.52 2.65 16.67
CA VAL A 155 19.81 1.79 17.82
C VAL A 155 20.22 2.70 18.97
N PHE A 156 19.62 2.50 20.15
CA PHE A 156 19.93 3.31 21.32
C PHE A 156 21.40 3.14 21.71
N ALA A 157 22.05 4.22 22.13
CA ALA A 157 23.49 4.19 22.41
C ALA A 157 23.83 3.46 23.72
N LYS A 158 22.88 3.38 24.66
CA LYS A 158 23.07 2.68 25.93
C LYS A 158 22.56 1.23 25.86
N PRO A 159 23.28 0.29 26.48
CA PRO A 159 22.80 -1.07 26.58
C PRO A 159 21.63 -1.19 27.56
N VAL A 160 20.87 -2.27 27.46
CA VAL A 160 19.72 -2.56 28.31
C VAL A 160 20.10 -2.56 29.79
N SER A 161 21.30 -3.00 30.14
CA SER A 161 21.79 -2.99 31.53
C SER A 161 21.90 -1.60 32.15
N GLU A 162 21.94 -0.54 31.34
CA GLU A 162 22.07 0.86 31.80
C GLU A 162 20.76 1.65 31.75
N ILE A 163 19.64 0.99 31.39
CA ILE A 163 18.32 1.62 31.29
C ILE A 163 17.50 1.23 32.52
N TYR A 164 17.63 2.04 33.58
CA TYR A 164 16.96 1.81 34.87
C TYR A 164 15.50 2.27 34.87
N ASN A 165 14.67 1.64 35.71
CA ASN A 165 13.26 2.01 35.93
C ASN A 165 12.42 2.13 34.65
N PHE A 166 12.65 1.24 33.68
CA PHE A 166 12.00 1.26 32.38
C PHE A 166 11.01 0.09 32.20
N ASN A 167 9.87 0.34 31.55
CA ASN A 167 8.92 -0.71 31.21
C ASN A 167 9.44 -1.53 30.02
N THR A 168 10.08 -2.66 30.31
CA THR A 168 10.71 -3.53 29.31
C THR A 168 9.73 -4.16 28.31
N ASN A 169 8.41 -4.09 28.55
CA ASN A 169 7.41 -4.53 27.56
C ASN A 169 7.39 -3.66 26.29
N LEU A 170 7.97 -2.45 26.35
CA LEU A 170 8.09 -1.55 25.21
C LEU A 170 9.24 -1.93 24.25
N TYR A 171 10.13 -2.85 24.66
CA TYR A 171 11.17 -3.37 23.78
C TYR A 171 10.59 -4.39 22.81
N ASN A 172 10.76 -4.13 21.51
CA ASN A 172 10.40 -5.06 20.44
C ASN A 172 11.61 -5.86 19.95
N TRP A 173 12.65 -5.17 19.49
CA TRP A 173 13.89 -5.76 18.98
C TRP A 173 15.10 -5.16 19.67
N VAL A 174 16.13 -5.98 19.86
CA VAL A 174 17.43 -5.58 20.41
C VAL A 174 18.55 -6.10 19.51
N VAL A 175 19.65 -5.36 19.45
CA VAL A 175 20.90 -5.80 18.82
C VAL A 175 21.82 -6.27 19.94
N CYS A 176 22.28 -7.52 19.89
CA CYS A 176 23.22 -8.07 20.84
C CYS A 176 24.40 -8.69 20.08
N ASN A 177 25.63 -8.22 20.35
CA ASN A 177 26.86 -8.69 19.67
C ASN A 177 26.74 -8.69 18.12
N GLY A 178 26.16 -7.63 17.55
CA GLY A 178 25.97 -7.52 16.10
C GLY A 178 24.84 -8.38 15.51
N VAL A 179 24.03 -9.05 16.34
CA VAL A 179 22.90 -9.88 15.87
C VAL A 179 21.58 -9.37 16.45
N ILE A 180 20.54 -9.40 15.63
CA ILE A 180 19.21 -8.93 16.01
C ILE A 180 18.37 -10.03 16.64
N TYR A 181 17.78 -9.74 17.80
CA TYR A 181 16.87 -10.63 18.50
C TYR A 181 15.55 -9.94 18.83
N LYS A 182 14.44 -10.67 18.66
CA LYS A 182 13.15 -10.21 19.15
C LYS A 182 13.18 -10.33 20.67
N TRP A 183 12.90 -9.22 21.37
CA TRP A 183 13.04 -9.13 22.82
C TRP A 183 12.39 -10.34 23.51
N LYS A 184 11.12 -10.61 23.21
CA LYS A 184 10.37 -11.72 23.82
C LYS A 184 10.93 -13.14 23.57
N PHE A 185 11.66 -13.37 22.49
CA PHE A 185 12.05 -14.72 22.03
C PHE A 185 13.57 -14.92 21.96
N ARG A 186 14.35 -14.04 22.60
CA ARG A 186 15.80 -14.15 22.64
C ARG A 186 16.24 -15.35 23.49
N PRO A 187 17.28 -16.09 23.09
CA PRO A 187 17.72 -17.29 23.79
C PRO A 187 18.45 -16.94 25.10
N GLN A 188 18.63 -17.93 25.98
CA GLN A 188 19.12 -17.70 27.35
C GLN A 188 20.51 -17.06 27.38
N GLU A 189 21.37 -17.40 26.42
CA GLU A 189 22.73 -16.85 26.28
C GLU A 189 22.69 -15.34 26.04
N VAL A 190 21.67 -14.86 25.32
CA VAL A 190 21.45 -13.43 25.06
C VAL A 190 20.79 -12.75 26.27
N ILE A 191 19.86 -13.43 26.96
CA ILE A 191 19.25 -12.93 28.20
C ILE A 191 20.32 -12.64 29.26
N ASN A 192 21.34 -13.50 29.35
CA ASN A 192 22.42 -13.40 30.33
C ASN A 192 23.47 -12.30 30.00
N GLN A 193 23.32 -11.57 28.89
CA GLN A 193 24.26 -10.52 28.47
C GLN A 193 23.58 -9.17 28.18
N PRO A 194 22.79 -8.62 29.12
CA PRO A 194 22.06 -7.36 28.90
C PRO A 194 22.98 -6.16 28.61
N GLN A 195 24.24 -6.20 29.05
CA GLN A 195 25.27 -5.20 28.80
C GLN A 195 25.73 -5.13 27.33
N ASN A 196 25.49 -6.20 26.56
CA ASN A 196 25.83 -6.26 25.15
C ASN A 196 24.62 -6.02 24.24
N CYS A 197 23.45 -5.76 24.83
CA CYS A 197 22.18 -5.67 24.13
C CYS A 197 21.68 -4.23 24.06
N TYR A 198 21.38 -3.73 22.87
CA TYR A 198 20.98 -2.34 22.63
C TYR A 198 19.58 -2.28 21.98
N PRO A 199 18.62 -1.52 22.54
CA PRO A 199 17.28 -1.41 21.97
C PRO A 199 17.26 -0.78 20.57
N ILE A 200 16.49 -1.39 19.66
CA ILE A 200 16.17 -0.79 18.36
C ILE A 200 14.97 0.15 18.55
N LEU A 201 15.13 1.40 18.13
CA LEU A 201 14.20 2.49 18.46
C LEU A 201 12.96 2.49 17.57
N SER A 202 11.87 1.93 18.08
CA SER A 202 10.53 2.03 17.49
C SER A 202 9.87 3.39 17.76
N ASN A 203 8.81 3.72 17.03
CA ASN A 203 8.01 4.92 17.31
C ASN A 203 7.30 4.86 18.67
N GLU A 204 7.02 3.65 19.18
CA GLU A 204 6.52 3.47 20.53
C GLU A 204 7.60 3.73 21.58
N LEU A 205 8.85 3.33 21.31
CA LEU A 205 9.96 3.44 22.26
C LEU A 205 10.56 4.86 22.34
N LYS A 206 10.65 5.57 21.21
CA LYS A 206 11.30 6.89 21.09
C LYS A 206 10.85 7.92 22.16
N PRO A 207 9.54 8.13 22.42
CA PRO A 207 9.08 9.12 23.40
C PRO A 207 9.56 8.84 24.83
N HIS A 208 9.68 7.56 25.21
CA HIS A 208 10.11 7.18 26.55
C HIS A 208 11.62 7.32 26.77
N LEU A 209 12.38 7.53 25.70
CA LEU A 209 13.83 7.75 25.73
C LEU A 209 14.20 9.18 25.34
N GLU A 210 13.22 10.09 25.29
CA GLU A 210 13.38 11.49 24.89
C GLU A 210 14.03 11.64 23.51
N ILE A 211 13.60 10.80 22.57
CA ILE A 211 14.06 10.83 21.19
C ILE A 211 12.93 11.37 20.33
N ALA A 212 13.23 12.43 19.58
CA ALA A 212 12.27 13.01 18.65
C ALA A 212 11.91 12.01 17.53
N PHE A 213 10.66 12.11 17.08
CA PHE A 213 10.23 11.42 15.86
C PHE A 213 10.97 11.92 14.64
N ASP A 214 11.16 11.04 13.67
CA ASP A 214 11.77 11.41 12.40
C ASP A 214 10.82 12.29 11.58
N VAL A 215 11.35 13.37 11.02
CA VAL A 215 10.62 14.20 10.06
C VAL A 215 10.71 13.53 8.68
N PRO A 216 9.58 13.23 8.01
CA PRO A 216 9.62 12.63 6.68
C PRO A 216 10.35 13.53 5.66
N ASP A 217 11.29 12.94 4.92
CA ASP A 217 11.91 13.58 3.76
C ASP A 217 11.09 13.27 2.50
N LEU A 218 10.48 14.31 1.95
CA LEU A 218 9.62 14.22 0.77
C LEU A 218 10.37 14.64 -0.52
N LYS A 219 11.69 14.82 -0.48
CA LYS A 219 12.47 15.11 -1.70
C LYS A 219 12.51 13.89 -2.62
N ASN A 220 12.96 14.09 -3.85
CA ASN A 220 13.18 12.99 -4.79
C ASN A 220 14.15 11.96 -4.19
N ARG A 221 13.64 10.74 -3.96
CA ARG A 221 14.40 9.65 -3.33
C ARG A 221 15.20 8.82 -4.33
N TYR A 222 14.89 8.88 -5.63
CA TYR A 222 15.55 8.04 -6.64
C TYR A 222 17.07 8.24 -6.68
N PRO A 223 17.61 9.48 -6.76
CA PRO A 223 19.07 9.68 -6.77
C PRO A 223 19.75 9.21 -5.49
N LYS A 224 19.14 9.50 -4.33
CA LYS A 224 19.64 9.04 -3.03
C LYS A 224 19.74 7.51 -2.99
N TYR A 225 18.70 6.81 -3.43
CA TYR A 225 18.68 5.34 -3.40
C TYR A 225 19.70 4.76 -4.37
N LEU A 226 19.76 5.23 -5.61
CA LEU A 226 20.71 4.72 -6.60
C LEU A 226 22.17 4.93 -6.15
N ASN A 227 22.51 6.10 -5.61
CA ASN A 227 23.85 6.38 -5.10
C ASN A 227 24.23 5.43 -3.95
N ILE A 228 23.34 5.26 -2.96
CA ILE A 228 23.57 4.36 -1.83
C ILE A 228 23.76 2.90 -2.31
N LEU A 229 22.98 2.47 -3.29
CA LEU A 229 23.11 1.14 -3.88
C LEU A 229 24.42 0.96 -4.65
N HIS A 230 24.85 1.98 -5.42
CA HIS A 230 26.13 1.96 -6.12
C HIS A 230 27.33 1.96 -5.17
N ASP A 231 27.27 2.76 -4.09
CA ASP A 231 28.31 2.80 -3.07
C ASP A 231 28.47 1.43 -2.41
N PHE A 232 27.34 0.80 -2.05
CA PHE A 232 27.33 -0.55 -1.49
C PHE A 232 27.90 -1.56 -2.48
N TYR A 233 27.41 -1.55 -3.72
CA TYR A 233 27.88 -2.45 -4.78
C TYR A 233 29.39 -2.34 -4.96
N THR A 234 29.90 -1.13 -5.12
CA THR A 234 31.32 -0.87 -5.36
C THR A 234 32.19 -1.32 -4.18
N LYS A 235 31.74 -1.01 -2.95
CA LYS A 235 32.52 -1.27 -1.74
C LYS A 235 32.53 -2.74 -1.32
N TYR A 236 31.40 -3.43 -1.45
CA TYR A 236 31.23 -4.76 -0.86
C TYR A 236 31.04 -5.89 -1.89
N LEU A 237 30.41 -5.62 -3.04
CA LEU A 237 30.05 -6.66 -4.01
C LEU A 237 31.04 -6.75 -5.17
N ASN A 238 31.49 -5.62 -5.69
CA ASN A 238 32.45 -5.55 -6.78
C ASN A 238 33.89 -5.72 -6.29
N THR A 239 34.12 -6.78 -5.52
CA THR A 239 35.44 -7.11 -4.97
C THR A 239 35.86 -8.51 -5.40
N PRO A 240 37.17 -8.80 -5.56
CA PRO A 240 37.63 -10.16 -5.86
C PRO A 240 37.14 -11.20 -4.83
N ALA A 241 37.05 -10.81 -3.56
CA ALA A 241 36.62 -11.69 -2.48
C ALA A 241 35.14 -12.08 -2.60
N PHE A 242 34.26 -11.12 -2.92
CA PHE A 242 32.84 -11.41 -3.12
C PHE A 242 32.60 -12.14 -4.45
N ARG A 243 33.24 -11.72 -5.54
CA ARG A 243 33.15 -12.38 -6.85
C ARG A 243 33.56 -13.85 -6.82
N LYS A 244 34.44 -14.24 -5.90
CA LYS A 244 34.83 -15.64 -5.67
C LYS A 244 33.69 -16.52 -5.13
N ILE A 245 32.80 -15.96 -4.32
CA ILE A 245 31.68 -16.72 -3.72
C ILE A 245 30.40 -16.60 -4.55
N ILE A 246 30.14 -15.42 -5.11
CA ILE A 246 29.01 -15.12 -5.99
C ILE A 246 29.59 -14.43 -7.22
N PRO A 247 29.76 -15.14 -8.35
CA PRO A 247 30.42 -14.60 -9.54
C PRO A 247 29.45 -13.70 -10.33
N ILE A 248 29.11 -12.57 -9.72
CA ILE A 248 28.35 -11.47 -10.33
C ILE A 248 29.00 -11.04 -11.64
N THR A 249 28.19 -10.57 -12.58
CA THR A 249 28.73 -10.10 -13.86
C THR A 249 29.47 -8.76 -13.72
N GLU A 250 30.21 -8.34 -14.75
CA GLU A 250 30.98 -7.09 -14.70
C GLU A 250 30.10 -5.86 -14.91
N GLU A 251 28.97 -6.03 -15.61
CA GLU A 251 28.01 -4.97 -15.94
C GLU A 251 27.27 -4.43 -14.71
N GLY A 252 27.22 -5.21 -13.62
CA GLY A 252 26.60 -4.81 -12.36
C GLY A 252 25.08 -4.83 -12.42
N PHE A 253 24.44 -3.68 -12.20
CA PHE A 253 22.99 -3.58 -12.19
C PHE A 253 22.38 -3.82 -13.57
N TYR A 254 21.25 -4.54 -13.59
CA TYR A 254 20.64 -5.06 -14.82
C TYR A 254 19.88 -3.99 -15.60
N ARG A 255 20.11 -3.96 -16.91
CA ARG A 255 19.33 -3.17 -17.87
C ARG A 255 18.32 -4.10 -18.55
N PRO A 256 17.00 -3.87 -18.39
CA PRO A 256 15.98 -4.71 -19.00
C PRO A 256 15.97 -4.51 -20.52
N GLN A 257 15.73 -5.60 -21.24
CA GLN A 257 15.52 -5.63 -22.69
C GLN A 257 14.20 -4.93 -23.07
N VAL A 258 14.08 -4.52 -24.33
CA VAL A 258 12.93 -3.75 -24.83
C VAL A 258 11.61 -4.51 -24.63
N GLU A 259 11.63 -5.83 -24.74
CA GLU A 259 10.44 -6.68 -24.58
C GLU A 259 9.98 -6.81 -23.12
N GLN A 260 10.85 -6.45 -22.16
CA GLN A 260 10.58 -6.58 -20.73
C GLN A 260 9.91 -5.33 -20.14
N TYR A 261 9.82 -4.23 -20.88
CA TYR A 261 9.12 -3.04 -20.43
C TYR A 261 8.26 -2.42 -21.52
N ARG A 262 7.19 -1.74 -21.09
CA ARG A 262 6.29 -0.99 -21.96
C ARG A 262 5.93 0.33 -21.30
N VAL A 263 5.44 1.27 -22.08
CA VAL A 263 4.87 2.52 -21.56
C VAL A 263 3.43 2.59 -22.03
N ILE A 264 2.51 2.65 -21.08
CA ILE A 264 1.08 2.83 -21.35
C ILE A 264 0.88 4.07 -22.21
N SER A 265 -0.10 4.02 -23.11
CA SER A 265 -0.47 5.15 -23.96
C SER A 265 -0.66 6.44 -23.16
N SER A 266 -0.14 7.55 -23.69
CA SER A 266 -0.30 8.86 -23.06
C SER A 266 -1.76 9.32 -22.96
N SER A 267 -2.64 8.79 -23.82
CA SER A 267 -4.09 9.02 -23.80
C SER A 267 -4.80 8.32 -22.65
N SER A 268 -4.20 7.29 -22.03
CA SER A 268 -4.76 6.66 -20.82
C SER A 268 -4.78 7.59 -19.61
N ASN A 269 -4.12 8.77 -19.71
CA ASN A 269 -4.22 9.83 -18.72
C ASN A 269 -5.44 10.73 -18.90
N ASP A 270 -6.14 10.63 -20.03
CA ASP A 270 -7.25 11.52 -20.33
C ASP A 270 -8.48 11.15 -19.52
N LEU A 271 -9.05 12.17 -18.90
CA LEU A 271 -10.29 12.12 -18.14
C LEU A 271 -11.35 12.89 -18.91
N LEU A 272 -12.57 12.40 -18.87
CA LEU A 272 -13.72 13.01 -19.53
C LEU A 272 -14.55 13.83 -18.52
N TYR A 273 -14.88 15.05 -18.91
CA TYR A 273 -15.65 16.04 -18.15
C TYR A 273 -16.92 16.43 -18.93
N ALA A 274 -17.63 17.47 -18.45
CA ALA A 274 -18.89 17.90 -19.04
C ALA A 274 -18.77 18.19 -20.55
N GLY A 275 -19.77 17.74 -21.33
CA GLY A 275 -19.83 17.99 -22.78
C GLY A 275 -18.73 17.30 -23.59
N GLY A 276 -18.16 16.20 -23.09
CA GLY A 276 -17.13 15.42 -23.78
C GLY A 276 -15.74 16.06 -23.77
N ARG A 277 -15.52 17.09 -22.95
CA ARG A 277 -14.21 17.75 -22.82
C ARG A 277 -13.22 16.84 -22.10
N THR A 278 -12.01 16.72 -22.63
CA THR A 278 -10.95 15.86 -22.05
C THR A 278 -9.92 16.67 -21.27
N GLY A 279 -9.28 16.09 -20.25
CA GLY A 279 -8.18 16.71 -19.49
C GLY A 279 -7.41 15.71 -18.64
N LYS A 280 -6.21 16.06 -18.17
CA LYS A 280 -5.29 15.16 -17.43
C LYS A 280 -5.07 15.55 -15.97
N GLU A 281 -5.32 16.82 -15.63
CA GLU A 281 -5.04 17.40 -14.32
C GLU A 281 -6.34 17.87 -13.66
N PRO A 282 -7.03 17.03 -12.87
CA PRO A 282 -8.32 17.39 -12.23
C PRO A 282 -8.31 18.73 -11.50
N LYS A 283 -7.18 19.07 -10.86
CA LYS A 283 -7.00 20.33 -10.14
C LYS A 283 -7.17 21.56 -11.04
N LYS A 284 -6.69 21.50 -12.27
CA LYS A 284 -6.79 22.60 -13.25
C LYS A 284 -8.05 22.47 -14.10
N ASP A 285 -8.27 21.26 -14.61
CA ASP A 285 -9.27 20.96 -15.64
C ASP A 285 -10.71 21.07 -15.12
N PHE A 286 -10.98 20.61 -13.90
CA PHE A 286 -12.35 20.62 -13.37
C PHE A 286 -12.91 22.05 -13.25
N LYS A 287 -12.06 23.04 -12.90
CA LYS A 287 -12.50 24.44 -12.73
C LYS A 287 -13.13 25.02 -13.99
N SER A 288 -12.62 24.67 -15.18
CA SER A 288 -13.12 25.17 -16.46
C SER A 288 -14.06 24.18 -17.18
N LYS A 289 -13.88 22.87 -16.94
CA LYS A 289 -14.61 21.80 -17.63
C LYS A 289 -15.83 21.28 -16.88
N GLY A 290 -15.93 21.57 -15.59
CA GLY A 290 -17.06 21.17 -14.75
C GLY A 290 -17.24 19.65 -14.63
N PRO A 291 -18.30 19.20 -13.94
CA PRO A 291 -18.53 17.79 -13.69
C PRO A 291 -18.97 17.02 -14.93
N TYR A 292 -18.46 15.80 -15.11
CA TYR A 292 -18.92 14.90 -16.18
C TYR A 292 -20.44 14.68 -16.11
N GLN A 293 -20.95 14.43 -14.91
CA GLN A 293 -22.37 14.21 -14.68
C GLN A 293 -22.81 14.84 -13.36
N LEU A 294 -23.96 15.49 -13.35
CA LEU A 294 -24.64 15.90 -12.12
C LEU A 294 -25.40 14.72 -11.50
N PRO A 295 -25.75 14.79 -10.21
CA PRO A 295 -26.67 13.84 -9.62
C PRO A 295 -27.97 13.76 -10.44
N GLN A 296 -28.43 12.55 -10.75
CA GLN A 296 -29.64 12.36 -11.56
C GLN A 296 -30.92 12.43 -10.71
N LYS A 297 -30.92 11.81 -9.53
CA LYS A 297 -32.02 11.81 -8.57
C LYS A 297 -31.49 11.71 -7.14
N PRO A 298 -32.17 12.34 -6.15
CA PRO A 298 -33.20 13.37 -6.34
C PRO A 298 -32.60 14.67 -6.92
N SER A 299 -33.45 15.58 -7.42
CA SER A 299 -33.01 16.86 -8.02
C SER A 299 -32.96 18.02 -7.02
N ASN A 300 -33.52 17.85 -5.82
CA ASN A 300 -33.50 18.85 -4.76
C ASN A 300 -32.39 18.52 -3.75
N PHE A 301 -31.62 19.52 -3.37
CA PHE A 301 -30.51 19.38 -2.43
C PHE A 301 -30.65 20.40 -1.32
N LYS A 302 -30.59 19.94 -0.07
CA LYS A 302 -30.60 20.82 1.11
C LYS A 302 -29.39 20.53 1.98
N PHE A 303 -28.82 21.60 2.52
CA PHE A 303 -27.66 21.55 3.40
C PHE A 303 -28.05 22.07 4.78
N PHE A 304 -27.43 21.55 5.84
CA PHE A 304 -27.57 22.11 7.18
C PHE A 304 -26.28 21.90 7.96
N PHE A 305 -26.04 22.74 8.97
CA PHE A 305 -24.83 22.67 9.78
C PHE A 305 -25.04 21.86 11.05
N ILE A 306 -24.00 21.13 11.44
CA ILE A 306 -23.83 20.54 12.78
C ILE A 306 -22.58 21.16 13.37
N TYR A 307 -22.65 21.74 14.57
CA TYR A 307 -21.51 22.47 15.15
C TYR A 307 -21.64 22.68 16.66
N GLN A 308 -20.49 22.91 17.31
CA GLN A 308 -20.47 23.39 18.69
C GLN A 308 -20.81 24.87 18.72
N LYS A 309 -21.67 25.31 19.65
CA LYS A 309 -22.12 26.71 19.78
C LYS A 309 -21.01 27.76 19.70
N ALA A 310 -19.86 27.48 20.32
CA ALA A 310 -18.69 28.37 20.30
C ALA A 310 -18.08 28.61 18.89
N ASP A 311 -18.26 27.66 17.96
CA ASP A 311 -17.74 27.74 16.58
C ASP A 311 -18.69 28.52 15.64
N LYS A 312 -19.90 28.87 16.09
CA LYS A 312 -20.93 29.49 15.25
C LYS A 312 -20.47 30.80 14.64
N ALA A 313 -19.99 31.72 15.47
CA ALA A 313 -19.57 33.05 15.04
C ALA A 313 -18.25 33.06 14.24
N THR A 314 -17.51 31.94 14.24
CA THR A 314 -16.18 31.82 13.66
C THR A 314 -16.15 30.79 12.53
N ALA A 315 -15.81 29.53 12.83
CA ALA A 315 -15.58 28.49 11.84
C ALA A 315 -16.81 28.21 10.95
N VAL A 316 -18.02 28.23 11.52
CA VAL A 316 -19.27 28.02 10.76
C VAL A 316 -19.55 29.17 9.81
N THR A 317 -19.46 30.42 10.29
CA THR A 317 -19.59 31.63 9.46
C THR A 317 -18.61 31.62 8.30
N GLU A 318 -17.34 31.26 8.56
CA GLU A 318 -16.31 31.19 7.54
C GLU A 318 -16.61 30.12 6.49
N LEU A 319 -16.99 28.91 6.90
CA LEU A 319 -17.35 27.84 5.97
C LEU A 319 -18.56 28.23 5.12
N TYR A 320 -19.61 28.78 5.72
CA TYR A 320 -20.78 29.29 4.99
C TYR A 320 -20.37 30.34 3.97
N ARG A 321 -19.55 31.32 4.37
CA ARG A 321 -19.05 32.37 3.48
C ARG A 321 -18.31 31.80 2.27
N TYR A 322 -17.45 30.80 2.46
CA TYR A 322 -16.71 30.17 1.36
C TYR A 322 -17.64 29.44 0.38
N LEU A 323 -18.60 28.66 0.89
CA LEU A 323 -19.52 27.89 0.04
C LEU A 323 -20.53 28.80 -0.69
N HIS A 324 -21.05 29.82 -0.02
CA HIS A 324 -22.06 30.73 -0.57
C HIS A 324 -21.47 31.79 -1.51
N SER A 325 -20.38 32.44 -1.09
CA SER A 325 -19.83 33.63 -1.76
C SER A 325 -18.49 33.39 -2.45
N GLY A 326 -17.90 32.20 -2.28
CA GLY A 326 -16.56 31.87 -2.79
C GLY A 326 -15.42 32.43 -1.93
N TRP A 327 -14.20 32.06 -2.30
CA TRP A 327 -12.98 32.62 -1.73
C TRP A 327 -12.52 33.82 -2.56
N LYS A 328 -12.51 35.00 -1.93
CA LYS A 328 -12.01 36.24 -2.52
C LYS A 328 -10.53 36.40 -2.22
N ASP A 329 -9.72 36.39 -3.27
CA ASP A 329 -8.29 36.68 -3.25
C ASP A 329 -7.89 37.22 -4.62
N ASP A 330 -7.02 38.22 -4.66
CA ASP A 330 -6.64 38.90 -5.90
C ASP A 330 -5.87 37.99 -6.87
N ARG A 331 -5.16 36.98 -6.34
CA ARG A 331 -4.28 36.10 -7.12
C ARG A 331 -4.88 34.71 -7.30
N PHE A 332 -5.55 34.18 -6.28
CA PHE A 332 -6.03 32.80 -6.22
C PHE A 332 -7.50 32.69 -5.80
N PRO A 333 -8.44 33.32 -6.54
CA PRO A 333 -9.86 33.25 -6.22
C PRO A 333 -10.41 31.83 -6.45
N PHE A 334 -11.38 31.47 -5.62
CA PHE A 334 -12.13 30.23 -5.75
C PHE A 334 -13.64 30.53 -5.84
N PRO A 335 -14.36 29.97 -6.83
CA PRO A 335 -15.78 30.23 -7.01
C PRO A 335 -16.63 29.73 -5.82
N LYS A 336 -17.87 30.21 -5.73
CA LYS A 336 -18.87 29.63 -4.80
C LYS A 336 -19.23 28.20 -5.22
N MET A 337 -19.70 27.40 -4.26
CA MET A 337 -19.95 25.97 -4.43
C MET A 337 -20.84 25.65 -5.63
N GLN A 338 -21.96 26.35 -5.75
CA GLN A 338 -22.91 26.17 -6.86
C GLN A 338 -22.28 26.42 -8.23
N ASP A 339 -21.27 27.28 -8.33
CA ASP A 339 -20.62 27.58 -9.60
C ASP A 339 -19.50 26.59 -9.89
N TYR A 340 -18.87 26.02 -8.85
CA TYR A 340 -17.80 25.04 -9.01
C TYR A 340 -18.33 23.65 -9.36
N ILE A 341 -19.22 23.11 -8.52
CA ILE A 341 -19.76 21.75 -8.68
C ILE A 341 -21.12 21.69 -9.35
N LYS A 342 -21.73 22.85 -9.68
CA LYS A 342 -22.99 22.95 -10.42
C LYS A 342 -24.20 22.32 -9.71
N VAL A 343 -24.15 22.25 -8.38
CA VAL A 343 -25.26 21.82 -7.52
C VAL A 343 -25.81 23.03 -6.75
N PRO A 344 -27.13 23.26 -6.74
CA PRO A 344 -27.74 24.34 -5.95
C PRO A 344 -27.33 24.26 -4.47
N PHE A 345 -26.96 25.40 -3.88
CA PHE A 345 -26.64 25.49 -2.44
C PHE A 345 -27.81 26.12 -1.70
N GLU A 346 -28.70 25.29 -1.15
CA GLU A 346 -29.82 25.74 -0.33
C GLU A 346 -29.61 25.31 1.13
N LEU A 347 -29.51 26.29 2.03
CA LEU A 347 -29.33 26.03 3.46
C LEU A 347 -30.68 25.94 4.17
N ASP A 348 -30.95 24.81 4.80
CA ASP A 348 -32.11 24.61 5.68
C ASP A 348 -31.71 24.88 7.13
N ILE A 349 -31.80 26.15 7.53
CA ILE A 349 -31.41 26.60 8.88
C ILE A 349 -32.24 25.94 9.98
N THR A 350 -33.46 25.46 9.67
CA THR A 350 -34.34 24.80 10.65
C THR A 350 -33.84 23.43 11.05
N LYS A 351 -32.94 22.83 10.26
CA LYS A 351 -32.31 21.53 10.52
C LYS A 351 -30.92 21.67 11.14
N ASN A 352 -30.41 22.89 11.36
CA ASN A 352 -29.12 23.08 12.01
C ASN A 352 -29.12 22.46 13.41
N VAL A 353 -28.05 21.73 13.74
CA VAL A 353 -27.86 21.15 15.07
C VAL A 353 -26.72 21.89 15.78
N GLU A 354 -27.08 22.65 16.79
CA GLU A 354 -26.16 23.33 17.70
C GLU A 354 -26.06 22.52 18.99
N PHE A 355 -24.84 22.16 19.40
CA PHE A 355 -24.58 21.47 20.67
C PHE A 355 -23.63 22.29 21.57
N GLU A 356 -23.80 22.17 22.88
CA GLU A 356 -23.03 22.95 23.86
C GLU A 356 -21.60 22.39 24.06
N SER A 357 -21.47 21.06 24.13
CA SER A 357 -20.18 20.38 24.35
C SER A 357 -20.01 19.13 23.48
N VAL A 358 -18.76 18.71 23.31
CA VAL A 358 -18.39 17.50 22.55
C VAL A 358 -19.07 16.25 23.12
N GLU A 359 -19.25 16.21 24.43
CA GLU A 359 -19.85 15.10 25.16
C GLU A 359 -21.34 14.94 24.84
N ASN A 360 -22.05 16.05 24.58
CA ASN A 360 -23.48 16.05 24.22
C ASN A 360 -23.72 15.86 22.71
N ALA A 361 -22.72 16.14 21.87
CA ALA A 361 -22.85 16.21 20.42
C ALA A 361 -23.58 15.01 19.78
N VAL A 362 -23.27 13.78 20.23
CA VAL A 362 -23.89 12.56 19.66
C VAL A 362 -25.37 12.47 20.02
N ALA A 363 -25.74 12.81 21.26
CA ALA A 363 -27.13 12.74 21.72
C ALA A 363 -27.97 13.83 21.03
N ASP A 364 -27.45 15.06 20.98
CA ASP A 364 -28.13 16.20 20.36
C ASP A 364 -28.38 15.96 18.87
N VAL A 365 -27.36 15.48 18.13
CA VAL A 365 -27.51 15.12 16.71
C VAL A 365 -28.50 13.98 16.52
N ARG A 366 -28.43 12.92 17.34
CA ARG A 366 -29.37 11.80 17.25
C ARG A 366 -30.81 12.28 17.43
N ASN A 367 -31.07 13.10 18.43
CA ASN A 367 -32.41 13.61 18.72
C ASN A 367 -32.90 14.54 17.61
N ALA A 368 -32.04 15.42 17.09
CA ALA A 368 -32.43 16.35 16.02
C ALA A 368 -32.73 15.63 14.70
N VAL A 369 -31.87 14.70 14.29
CA VAL A 369 -31.97 14.01 12.98
C VAL A 369 -33.12 13.01 12.97
N LYS A 370 -33.35 12.26 14.05
CA LYS A 370 -34.44 11.26 14.13
C LYS A 370 -35.83 11.88 14.16
N ASN A 371 -35.95 13.07 14.74
CA ASN A 371 -37.22 13.78 14.84
C ASN A 371 -37.39 14.82 13.72
N ALA A 372 -36.44 14.90 12.79
CA ALA A 372 -36.52 15.84 11.68
C ALA A 372 -37.54 15.37 10.65
N ASP A 373 -38.42 16.28 10.26
CA ASP A 373 -39.31 16.06 9.13
C ASP A 373 -38.55 16.25 7.81
N TRP A 374 -38.22 15.14 7.14
CA TRP A 374 -37.44 15.15 5.90
C TRP A 374 -38.35 15.32 4.69
N LEU A 375 -38.03 16.29 3.83
CA LEU A 375 -38.81 16.48 2.62
C LEU A 375 -38.63 15.30 1.65
N PRO A 376 -39.71 14.84 1.00
CA PRO A 376 -39.60 13.82 -0.05
C PRO A 376 -38.79 14.36 -1.23
N ASP A 377 -38.24 13.44 -2.04
CA ASP A 377 -37.46 13.76 -3.25
C ASP A 377 -36.38 14.84 -3.03
N THR A 378 -35.77 14.85 -1.85
CA THR A 378 -34.76 15.81 -1.44
C THR A 378 -33.58 15.11 -0.79
N GLN A 379 -32.37 15.31 -1.31
CA GLN A 379 -31.15 14.80 -0.68
C GLN A 379 -30.62 15.83 0.31
N TYR A 380 -30.56 15.44 1.58
CA TYR A 380 -29.94 16.24 2.62
C TYR A 380 -28.45 15.92 2.79
N MET A 381 -27.64 16.96 3.02
CA MET A 381 -26.24 16.85 3.39
C MET A 381 -25.91 17.71 4.62
N ALA A 382 -25.45 17.07 5.69
CA ALA A 382 -24.93 17.74 6.86
C ALA A 382 -23.49 18.25 6.65
N LEU A 383 -23.27 19.53 6.92
CA LEU A 383 -21.96 20.17 7.01
C LEU A 383 -21.53 20.16 8.49
N PHE A 384 -20.78 19.12 8.88
CA PHE A 384 -20.35 18.98 10.27
C PHE A 384 -19.02 19.70 10.51
N VAL A 385 -19.08 20.83 11.22
CA VAL A 385 -17.91 21.53 11.74
C VAL A 385 -17.49 20.84 13.04
N ASN A 386 -16.50 19.95 12.92
CA ASN A 386 -16.05 19.12 14.02
C ASN A 386 -15.05 19.88 14.91
N PRO A 387 -15.38 20.14 16.20
CA PRO A 387 -14.51 20.88 17.11
C PRO A 387 -13.29 20.07 17.59
N VAL A 388 -13.24 18.76 17.34
CA VAL A 388 -12.19 17.87 17.89
C VAL A 388 -10.89 17.98 17.09
N PRO A 389 -9.78 18.45 17.72
CA PRO A 389 -8.50 18.64 17.05
C PRO A 389 -7.91 17.35 16.46
N LYS A 390 -7.05 17.46 15.46
CA LYS A 390 -6.36 16.34 14.80
C LYS A 390 -5.46 15.55 15.74
N LEU A 391 -4.84 16.21 16.71
CA LEU A 391 -3.93 15.60 17.69
C LEU A 391 -4.64 15.22 19.00
N GLU A 392 -5.97 15.17 19.01
CA GLU A 392 -6.74 14.67 20.16
C GLU A 392 -6.21 13.27 20.56
N LYS A 393 -6.14 13.01 21.86
CA LYS A 393 -5.72 11.72 22.40
C LYS A 393 -6.88 10.93 22.98
N ASP A 394 -7.92 11.61 23.44
CA ASP A 394 -9.12 10.98 23.97
C ASP A 394 -9.91 10.29 22.85
N GLU A 395 -9.95 8.95 22.89
CA GLU A 395 -10.67 8.12 21.92
C GLU A 395 -12.18 8.36 21.95
N THR A 396 -12.76 8.70 23.10
CA THR A 396 -14.21 9.01 23.21
C THR A 396 -14.54 10.25 22.41
N ARG A 397 -13.70 11.29 22.52
CA ARG A 397 -13.87 12.55 21.78
C ARG A 397 -13.63 12.35 20.29
N LYS A 398 -12.62 11.57 19.88
CA LYS A 398 -12.43 11.18 18.46
C LYS A 398 -13.65 10.47 17.89
N ASN A 399 -14.27 9.61 18.70
CA ASN A 399 -15.36 8.74 18.26
C ASN A 399 -16.66 9.48 17.92
N ILE A 400 -16.83 10.76 18.29
CA ILE A 400 -18.02 11.52 17.88
C ILE A 400 -18.16 11.58 16.36
N TYR A 401 -17.03 11.67 15.64
CA TYR A 401 -17.00 11.71 14.17
C TYR A 401 -17.69 10.49 13.57
N TYR A 402 -17.32 9.30 14.04
CA TYR A 402 -17.85 8.05 13.51
C TYR A 402 -19.31 7.86 13.91
N LYS A 403 -19.67 8.17 15.16
CA LYS A 403 -21.04 8.03 15.67
C LYS A 403 -22.03 8.96 14.98
N ILE A 404 -21.66 10.24 14.79
CA ILE A 404 -22.50 11.22 14.08
C ILE A 404 -22.64 10.81 12.61
N LYS A 405 -21.55 10.39 11.97
CA LYS A 405 -21.59 9.91 10.58
C LYS A 405 -22.50 8.69 10.42
N GLU A 406 -22.45 7.74 11.36
CA GLU A 406 -23.36 6.59 11.39
C GLU A 406 -24.81 7.06 11.49
N ILE A 407 -25.15 7.88 12.49
CA ILE A 407 -26.52 8.39 12.69
C ILE A 407 -27.08 9.00 11.41
N LEU A 408 -26.32 9.90 10.77
CA LEU A 408 -26.77 10.58 9.55
C LEU A 408 -27.00 9.58 8.41
N LEU A 409 -26.09 8.62 8.24
CA LEU A 409 -26.17 7.64 7.15
C LEU A 409 -27.42 6.75 7.25
N TYR A 410 -27.81 6.34 8.46
CA TYR A 410 -29.02 5.51 8.69
C TYR A 410 -30.32 6.28 8.49
N GLU A 411 -30.27 7.61 8.57
CA GLU A 411 -31.42 8.49 8.33
C GLU A 411 -31.43 9.03 6.88
N GLY A 412 -30.61 8.46 5.97
CA GLY A 412 -30.54 8.88 4.57
C GLY A 412 -29.82 10.22 4.33
N VAL A 413 -29.11 10.74 5.34
CA VAL A 413 -28.43 12.04 5.30
C VAL A 413 -26.94 11.87 5.04
N LEU A 414 -26.44 12.52 3.99
CA LEU A 414 -25.01 12.53 3.68
C LEU A 414 -24.26 13.49 4.61
N SER A 415 -22.95 13.34 4.75
CA SER A 415 -22.14 14.25 5.57
C SER A 415 -20.81 14.63 4.96
N GLN A 416 -20.50 15.92 5.01
CA GLN A 416 -19.16 16.46 4.78
C GLN A 416 -18.64 17.02 6.11
N VAL A 417 -17.54 16.46 6.60
CA VAL A 417 -16.96 16.84 7.89
C VAL A 417 -15.72 17.71 7.66
N ILE A 418 -15.68 18.86 8.32
CA ILE A 418 -14.56 19.80 8.28
C ILE A 418 -14.14 20.06 9.73
N LYS A 419 -12.84 19.98 10.04
CA LYS A 419 -12.36 20.31 11.39
C LYS A 419 -12.38 21.82 11.60
N SER A 420 -12.90 22.29 12.73
CA SER A 420 -12.96 23.72 13.06
C SER A 420 -11.58 24.37 12.99
N GLU A 421 -10.54 23.70 13.49
CA GLU A 421 -9.15 24.19 13.48
C GLU A 421 -8.56 24.43 12.09
N HIS A 422 -9.14 23.84 11.03
CA HIS A 422 -8.73 24.10 9.64
C HIS A 422 -9.39 25.36 9.06
N LEU A 423 -10.54 25.76 9.61
CA LEU A 423 -11.28 26.95 9.21
C LEU A 423 -10.82 28.18 9.99
N TYR A 424 -10.65 28.01 11.31
CA TYR A 424 -10.38 29.09 12.24
C TYR A 424 -9.48 28.62 13.39
N LYS A 425 -8.39 29.34 13.66
CA LYS A 425 -7.42 28.99 14.70
C LYS A 425 -6.73 30.23 15.24
N ASN A 426 -6.47 30.27 16.55
CA ASN A 426 -5.77 31.38 17.21
C ASN A 426 -6.41 32.76 16.92
N GLY A 427 -7.74 32.83 16.94
CA GLY A 427 -8.47 34.09 16.72
C GLY A 427 -8.49 34.60 15.28
N LYS A 428 -8.10 33.78 14.30
CA LYS A 428 -8.04 34.18 12.88
C LYS A 428 -8.56 33.07 11.94
N PRO A 429 -9.23 33.44 10.83
CA PRO A 429 -9.53 32.51 9.74
C PRO A 429 -8.26 31.99 9.07
N ASN A 430 -8.32 30.77 8.53
CA ASN A 430 -7.23 30.19 7.75
C ASN A 430 -7.10 30.86 6.38
N SER A 431 -6.06 31.65 6.18
CA SER A 431 -5.76 32.39 4.93
C SER A 431 -5.46 31.52 3.69
N TYR A 432 -5.43 30.19 3.83
CA TYR A 432 -5.14 29.25 2.73
C TYR A 432 -6.24 28.22 2.51
N PHE A 433 -7.45 28.47 3.04
CA PHE A 433 -8.55 27.51 2.93
C PHE A 433 -9.00 27.25 1.48
N ASN A 434 -8.72 28.18 0.55
CA ASN A 434 -8.92 27.97 -0.88
C ASN A 434 -8.21 26.73 -1.46
N THR A 435 -7.14 26.27 -0.83
CA THR A 435 -6.45 25.03 -1.24
C THR A 435 -7.23 23.75 -0.87
N PHE A 436 -8.16 23.84 0.09
CA PHE A 436 -9.02 22.74 0.54
C PHE A 436 -10.35 22.68 -0.20
N LEU A 437 -10.91 23.84 -0.59
CA LEU A 437 -12.21 23.95 -1.26
C LEU A 437 -12.37 23.01 -2.48
N PRO A 438 -11.41 22.92 -3.43
CA PRO A 438 -11.52 21.98 -4.56
C PRO A 438 -11.74 20.53 -4.10
N HIS A 439 -11.05 20.10 -3.04
CA HIS A 439 -11.14 18.74 -2.54
C HIS A 439 -12.47 18.49 -1.83
N ILE A 440 -12.90 19.45 -0.99
CA ILE A 440 -14.15 19.37 -0.24
C ILE A 440 -15.34 19.30 -1.20
N GLU A 441 -15.42 20.23 -2.15
CA GLU A 441 -16.59 20.34 -3.02
C GLU A 441 -16.67 19.19 -4.03
N ILE A 442 -15.54 18.69 -4.57
CA ILE A 442 -15.55 17.48 -5.42
C ILE A 442 -16.02 16.24 -4.64
N ALA A 443 -15.59 16.08 -3.39
CA ALA A 443 -16.07 15.00 -2.55
C ALA A 443 -17.58 15.15 -2.24
N MET A 444 -18.07 16.37 -2.02
CA MET A 444 -19.50 16.65 -1.85
C MET A 444 -20.28 16.27 -3.11
N LEU A 445 -19.84 16.68 -4.29
CA LEU A 445 -20.46 16.30 -5.57
C LEU A 445 -20.56 14.78 -5.71
N ALA A 446 -19.48 14.06 -5.47
CA ALA A 446 -19.45 12.60 -5.55
C ALA A 446 -20.39 11.93 -4.54
N LYS A 447 -20.46 12.44 -3.30
CA LYS A 447 -21.39 11.96 -2.27
C LYS A 447 -22.85 12.15 -2.67
N LEU A 448 -23.17 13.29 -3.29
CA LEU A 448 -24.50 13.61 -3.76
C LEU A 448 -24.92 12.78 -5.00
N GLY A 449 -24.05 11.91 -5.53
CA GLY A 449 -24.34 11.07 -6.70
C GLY A 449 -23.89 11.67 -8.03
N GLY A 450 -23.15 12.78 -8.01
CA GLY A 450 -22.52 13.34 -9.19
C GLY A 450 -21.24 12.58 -9.58
N VAL A 451 -20.84 12.69 -10.84
CA VAL A 451 -19.59 12.13 -11.36
C VAL A 451 -18.68 13.32 -11.72
N PRO A 452 -17.66 13.63 -10.90
CA PRO A 452 -16.77 14.76 -11.18
C PRO A 452 -16.06 14.63 -12.54
N TRP A 453 -15.52 13.46 -12.82
CA TRP A 453 -14.92 13.08 -14.10
C TRP A 453 -14.91 11.56 -14.21
N ARG A 454 -14.81 11.03 -15.43
CA ARG A 454 -14.63 9.60 -15.70
C ARG A 454 -13.42 9.30 -16.56
N LEU A 455 -13.07 8.03 -16.69
CA LEU A 455 -12.01 7.60 -17.61
C LEU A 455 -12.44 7.86 -19.06
N ASN A 456 -11.55 8.42 -19.88
CA ASN A 456 -11.78 8.61 -21.31
C ASN A 456 -11.49 7.32 -22.09
N ARG A 457 -12.43 6.37 -22.04
CA ARG A 457 -12.31 5.10 -22.76
C ARG A 457 -13.64 4.63 -23.33
N PRO A 458 -13.62 3.80 -24.38
CA PRO A 458 -14.83 3.18 -24.92
C PRO A 458 -15.54 2.37 -23.84
N THR A 459 -16.87 2.44 -23.83
CA THR A 459 -17.70 1.60 -22.97
C THR A 459 -17.56 0.15 -23.43
N ASN A 460 -17.32 -0.75 -22.49
CA ASN A 460 -17.29 -2.20 -22.74
C ASN A 460 -17.98 -2.90 -21.57
N ASN A 461 -18.38 -4.16 -21.79
CA ASN A 461 -19.09 -4.92 -20.78
C ASN A 461 -18.10 -5.62 -19.83
N GLU A 462 -17.33 -4.84 -19.08
CA GLU A 462 -16.45 -5.36 -18.03
C GLU A 462 -16.97 -4.99 -16.65
N LEU A 463 -16.88 -5.94 -15.72
CA LEU A 463 -17.16 -5.71 -14.32
C LEU A 463 -15.84 -5.67 -13.56
N ILE A 464 -15.57 -4.56 -12.86
CA ILE A 464 -14.37 -4.38 -12.05
C ILE A 464 -14.79 -4.39 -10.59
N VAL A 465 -14.23 -5.32 -9.81
CA VAL A 465 -14.49 -5.41 -8.37
C VAL A 465 -13.22 -5.17 -7.58
N GLY A 466 -13.22 -4.11 -6.77
CA GLY A 466 -12.20 -3.87 -5.76
C GLY A 466 -12.50 -4.68 -4.51
N VAL A 467 -11.62 -5.62 -4.16
CA VAL A 467 -11.79 -6.48 -2.98
C VAL A 467 -10.74 -6.17 -1.94
N GLY A 468 -11.20 -6.03 -0.70
CA GLY A 468 -10.35 -5.73 0.44
C GLY A 468 -10.65 -6.54 1.68
N ALA A 469 -9.59 -6.82 2.45
CA ALA A 469 -9.63 -7.25 3.84
C ALA A 469 -8.68 -6.34 4.65
N PHE A 470 -9.17 -5.73 5.73
CA PHE A 470 -8.38 -4.81 6.57
C PHE A 470 -8.40 -5.25 8.02
N TYR A 471 -7.23 -5.22 8.67
CA TYR A 471 -7.11 -5.47 10.10
C TYR A 471 -7.16 -4.16 10.91
N SER A 472 -8.03 -4.08 11.91
CA SER A 472 -8.07 -2.93 12.83
C SER A 472 -7.08 -3.12 13.97
N VAL A 473 -5.90 -2.50 13.84
CA VAL A 473 -4.85 -2.54 14.89
C VAL A 473 -5.36 -1.96 16.21
N THR A 474 -6.09 -0.85 16.16
CA THR A 474 -6.56 -0.11 17.34
C THR A 474 -7.56 -0.90 18.18
N ARG A 475 -8.47 -1.67 17.55
CA ARG A 475 -9.48 -2.43 18.27
C ARG A 475 -9.08 -3.86 18.58
N LYS A 476 -7.91 -4.33 18.09
CA LYS A 476 -7.54 -5.75 18.11
C LYS A 476 -8.68 -6.65 17.62
N SER A 477 -9.52 -6.12 16.74
CA SER A 477 -10.76 -6.75 16.28
C SER A 477 -10.64 -7.10 14.80
N ARG A 478 -11.35 -8.18 14.44
CA ARG A 478 -11.18 -8.96 13.21
C ARG A 478 -11.69 -8.20 11.97
N PHE A 479 -11.30 -8.74 10.82
CA PHE A 479 -11.18 -8.08 9.51
C PHE A 479 -12.45 -7.36 9.02
N VAL A 480 -12.30 -6.18 8.42
CA VAL A 480 -13.34 -5.60 7.55
C VAL A 480 -13.08 -6.05 6.12
N GLY A 481 -14.04 -6.77 5.56
CA GLY A 481 -14.06 -7.10 4.15
C GLY A 481 -14.96 -6.15 3.39
N SER A 482 -14.59 -5.83 2.16
CA SER A 482 -15.45 -5.04 1.29
C SER A 482 -15.27 -5.42 -0.17
N ALA A 483 -16.35 -5.31 -0.94
CA ALA A 483 -16.36 -5.49 -2.39
C ALA A 483 -16.99 -4.26 -3.04
N PHE A 484 -16.21 -3.53 -3.83
CA PHE A 484 -16.62 -2.32 -4.53
C PHE A 484 -16.76 -2.58 -6.02
N CYS A 485 -17.93 -2.28 -6.57
CA CYS A 485 -18.23 -2.50 -7.97
C CYS A 485 -18.08 -1.22 -8.79
N PHE A 486 -17.39 -1.33 -9.91
CA PHE A 486 -17.24 -0.28 -10.92
C PHE A 486 -17.51 -0.83 -12.31
N ASN A 487 -18.01 0.02 -13.21
CA ASN A 487 -17.92 -0.28 -14.63
C ASN A 487 -16.53 0.08 -15.19
N ASN A 488 -16.30 -0.25 -16.45
CA ASN A 488 -15.02 -0.03 -17.12
C ASN A 488 -14.64 1.46 -17.26
N GLU A 489 -15.60 2.38 -17.18
CA GLU A 489 -15.37 3.83 -17.21
C GLU A 489 -14.97 4.41 -15.84
N GLY A 490 -14.89 3.56 -14.81
CA GLY A 490 -14.58 3.94 -13.43
C GLY A 490 -15.77 4.51 -12.66
N ILE A 491 -17.00 4.37 -13.17
CA ILE A 491 -18.22 4.79 -12.49
C ILE A 491 -18.58 3.74 -11.44
N PHE A 492 -18.71 4.21 -10.20
CA PHE A 492 -19.13 3.42 -9.05
C PHE A 492 -20.58 2.89 -9.22
N LYS A 493 -20.80 1.62 -8.89
CA LYS A 493 -22.10 0.93 -9.05
C LYS A 493 -22.70 0.43 -7.74
N GLY A 494 -21.94 0.45 -6.66
CA GLY A 494 -22.35 -0.10 -5.37
C GLY A 494 -21.17 -0.74 -4.65
N PHE A 495 -21.28 -0.88 -3.33
CA PHE A 495 -20.36 -1.71 -2.56
C PHE A 495 -21.10 -2.42 -1.43
N ASP A 496 -20.48 -3.46 -0.91
CA ASP A 496 -20.90 -4.07 0.34
C ASP A 496 -19.70 -4.19 1.28
N CYS A 497 -19.96 -4.17 2.59
CA CYS A 497 -18.93 -4.34 3.60
C CYS A 497 -19.39 -5.20 4.76
N PHE A 498 -18.44 -5.97 5.29
CA PHE A 498 -18.70 -7.06 6.21
C PHE A 498 -17.70 -6.98 7.35
N LYS A 499 -18.18 -7.17 8.58
CA LYS A 499 -17.33 -7.50 9.71
C LYS A 499 -17.12 -9.02 9.67
N GLY A 500 -15.87 -9.47 9.67
CA GLY A 500 -15.53 -10.87 9.62
C GLY A 500 -14.61 -11.24 10.77
N ASP A 501 -14.87 -12.39 11.37
CA ASP A 501 -14.05 -12.94 12.44
C ASP A 501 -12.82 -13.70 11.89
N ASP A 502 -12.95 -14.26 10.70
CA ASP A 502 -11.90 -15.01 10.03
C ASP A 502 -11.94 -14.77 8.52
N THR A 503 -10.89 -15.20 7.83
CA THR A 503 -10.71 -14.99 6.40
C THR A 503 -11.65 -15.82 5.53
N ILE A 504 -12.17 -16.95 6.02
CA ILE A 504 -13.10 -17.83 5.30
C ILE A 504 -14.50 -17.21 5.27
N SER A 505 -14.97 -16.74 6.42
CA SER A 505 -16.22 -15.99 6.52
C SER A 505 -16.21 -14.76 5.60
N LEU A 506 -15.06 -14.08 5.51
CA LEU A 506 -14.88 -12.94 4.62
C LEU A 506 -14.94 -13.33 3.14
N ALA A 507 -14.30 -14.44 2.76
CA ALA A 507 -14.32 -14.95 1.40
C ALA A 507 -15.74 -15.29 0.94
N GLY A 508 -16.56 -15.87 1.82
CA GLY A 508 -17.97 -16.18 1.57
C GLY A 508 -18.80 -14.93 1.27
N SER A 509 -18.66 -13.88 2.07
CA SER A 509 -19.38 -12.62 1.88
C SER A 509 -18.91 -11.86 0.62
N ILE A 510 -17.60 -11.88 0.33
CA ILE A 510 -17.06 -11.31 -0.91
C ILE A 510 -17.65 -12.03 -2.12
N ARG A 511 -17.72 -13.38 -2.09
CA ARG A 511 -18.35 -14.17 -3.15
C ARG A 511 -19.81 -13.77 -3.36
N GLU A 512 -20.57 -13.62 -2.28
CA GLU A 512 -21.99 -13.22 -2.37
C GLU A 512 -22.14 -11.82 -2.99
N ALA A 513 -21.32 -10.86 -2.58
CA ALA A 513 -21.33 -9.51 -3.16
C ALA A 513 -20.98 -9.52 -4.66
N VAL A 514 -19.92 -10.24 -5.04
CA VAL A 514 -19.52 -10.40 -6.44
C VAL A 514 -20.64 -11.06 -7.26
N ALA A 515 -21.27 -12.11 -6.75
CA ALA A 515 -22.37 -12.79 -7.42
C ALA A 515 -23.58 -11.85 -7.63
N LYS A 516 -23.93 -11.03 -6.62
CA LYS A 516 -24.98 -10.00 -6.75
C LYS A 516 -24.65 -9.00 -7.85
N PHE A 517 -23.41 -8.50 -7.90
CA PHE A 517 -23.01 -7.56 -8.94
C PHE A 517 -23.07 -8.19 -10.33
N ILE A 518 -22.70 -9.46 -10.48
CA ILE A 518 -22.81 -10.15 -11.78
C ILE A 518 -24.27 -10.35 -12.17
N ALA A 519 -25.13 -10.77 -11.25
CA ALA A 519 -26.56 -10.97 -11.51
C ALA A 519 -27.24 -9.67 -12.01
N VAL A 520 -26.87 -8.52 -11.44
CA VAL A 520 -27.37 -7.21 -11.86
C VAL A 520 -26.72 -6.74 -13.19
N ASN A 521 -25.53 -7.24 -13.53
CA ASN A 521 -24.75 -6.85 -14.71
C ASN A 521 -24.51 -8.04 -15.66
N TYR A 522 -25.56 -8.81 -15.98
CA TYR A 522 -25.48 -10.11 -16.69
C TYR A 522 -24.85 -10.05 -18.10
N THR A 523 -24.58 -8.87 -18.64
CA THR A 523 -23.96 -8.67 -19.96
C THR A 523 -22.43 -8.64 -19.91
N ALA A 524 -21.81 -8.74 -18.72
CA ALA A 524 -20.36 -8.69 -18.55
C ALA A 524 -19.65 -9.86 -19.26
N SER A 525 -18.61 -9.56 -20.04
CA SER A 525 -17.82 -10.55 -20.79
C SER A 525 -16.67 -11.15 -19.98
N ARG A 526 -16.22 -10.46 -18.92
CA ARG A 526 -15.21 -10.92 -17.97
C ARG A 526 -15.32 -10.19 -16.63
N LEU A 527 -14.81 -10.81 -15.57
CA LEU A 527 -14.68 -10.24 -14.25
C LEU A 527 -13.20 -9.93 -13.96
N VAL A 528 -12.90 -8.67 -13.64
CA VAL A 528 -11.57 -8.25 -13.17
C VAL A 528 -11.65 -7.89 -11.70
N ILE A 529 -10.86 -8.56 -10.88
CA ILE A 529 -10.82 -8.35 -9.43
C ILE A 529 -9.53 -7.64 -9.08
N HIS A 530 -9.63 -6.39 -8.64
CA HIS A 530 -8.52 -5.67 -8.02
C HIS A 530 -8.45 -6.10 -6.56
N PHE A 531 -7.54 -7.02 -6.27
CA PHE A 531 -7.30 -7.49 -4.92
C PHE A 531 -6.06 -6.78 -4.37
N TYR A 532 -6.10 -6.25 -3.16
CA TYR A 532 -4.89 -5.69 -2.55
C TYR A 532 -4.47 -6.46 -1.31
N LYS A 533 -3.15 -6.51 -1.12
CA LYS A 533 -2.51 -7.28 -0.07
C LYS A 533 -2.02 -6.36 1.04
N ASP A 534 -2.53 -6.57 2.25
CA ASP A 534 -1.93 -6.08 3.52
C ASP A 534 -1.49 -7.25 4.43
N ILE A 535 -1.66 -8.51 3.96
CA ILE A 535 -1.49 -9.71 4.78
C ILE A 535 -0.66 -10.80 4.04
N GLY A 536 -0.06 -11.73 4.80
CA GLY A 536 0.81 -12.79 4.29
C GLY A 536 0.14 -13.74 3.30
N LYS A 537 0.94 -14.41 2.45
CA LYS A 537 0.47 -15.30 1.37
C LYS A 537 -0.43 -16.46 1.86
N LYS A 538 -0.23 -16.95 3.09
CA LYS A 538 -1.02 -18.05 3.68
C LYS A 538 -2.47 -17.68 3.98
N GLU A 539 -2.74 -16.43 4.38
CA GLU A 539 -4.10 -15.93 4.63
C GLU A 539 -4.85 -15.58 3.34
N LEU A 540 -4.11 -15.50 2.23
CA LEU A 540 -4.60 -15.12 0.91
C LEU A 540 -5.18 -16.30 0.11
N GLU A 541 -4.64 -17.50 0.32
CA GLU A 541 -5.04 -18.69 -0.47
C GLU A 541 -6.53 -19.02 -0.41
N PRO A 542 -7.23 -18.94 0.75
CA PRO A 542 -8.67 -19.22 0.80
C PRO A 542 -9.51 -18.23 -0.03
N ASN A 543 -9.15 -16.93 0.01
CA ASN A 543 -9.83 -15.89 -0.76
C ASN A 543 -9.60 -16.08 -2.26
N LEU A 544 -8.35 -16.27 -2.69
CA LEU A 544 -8.03 -16.52 -4.10
C LEU A 544 -8.70 -17.79 -4.62
N ARG A 545 -8.66 -18.89 -3.87
CA ARG A 545 -9.37 -20.12 -4.22
C ARG A 545 -10.87 -19.86 -4.39
N THR A 546 -11.50 -19.18 -3.44
CA THR A 546 -12.93 -18.84 -3.52
C THR A 546 -13.27 -18.03 -4.77
N LEU A 547 -12.44 -17.04 -5.11
CA LEU A 547 -12.61 -16.22 -6.32
C LEU A 547 -12.38 -17.02 -7.61
N HIS A 548 -11.45 -17.98 -7.60
CA HIS A 548 -11.22 -18.90 -8.72
C HIS A 548 -12.31 -19.99 -8.85
N THR A 549 -13.05 -20.27 -7.77
CA THR A 549 -14.12 -21.29 -7.72
C THR A 549 -15.52 -20.66 -7.66
N LEU A 550 -15.70 -19.45 -8.23
CA LEU A 550 -17.02 -18.81 -8.31
C LEU A 550 -17.99 -19.56 -9.23
N GLY A 551 -17.51 -20.48 -10.08
CA GLY A 551 -18.34 -21.26 -11.00
C GLY A 551 -18.97 -20.42 -12.11
N LEU A 552 -18.34 -19.30 -12.47
CA LEU A 552 -18.84 -18.38 -13.49
C LEU A 552 -18.46 -18.87 -14.89
N ASN A 553 -19.36 -18.66 -15.86
CA ASN A 553 -19.11 -18.97 -17.28
C ASN A 553 -18.24 -17.92 -18.00
N ILE A 554 -17.69 -16.96 -17.27
CA ILE A 554 -16.84 -15.89 -17.80
C ILE A 554 -15.43 -15.96 -17.18
N PRO A 555 -14.38 -15.50 -17.87
CA PRO A 555 -13.04 -15.43 -17.31
C PRO A 555 -13.00 -14.57 -16.04
N VAL A 556 -12.32 -15.07 -15.01
CA VAL A 556 -12.03 -14.34 -13.77
C VAL A 556 -10.54 -14.05 -13.70
N ILE A 557 -10.19 -12.77 -13.72
CA ILE A 557 -8.82 -12.28 -13.69
C ILE A 557 -8.61 -11.58 -12.35
N VAL A 558 -7.59 -11.97 -11.60
CA VAL A 558 -7.22 -11.33 -10.34
C VAL A 558 -5.96 -10.50 -10.54
N VAL A 559 -6.08 -9.21 -10.27
CA VAL A 559 -5.00 -8.23 -10.26
C VAL A 559 -4.64 -7.96 -8.81
N THR A 560 -3.57 -8.60 -8.34
CA THR A 560 -3.05 -8.39 -6.98
C THR A 560 -2.14 -7.17 -6.95
N ILE A 561 -2.50 -6.17 -6.15
CA ILE A 561 -1.80 -4.88 -6.08
C ILE A 561 -1.21 -4.71 -4.68
N ASN A 562 0.10 -4.50 -4.60
CA ASN A 562 0.74 -4.21 -3.32
C ASN A 562 0.42 -2.78 -2.87
N LYS A 563 -0.07 -2.64 -1.64
CA LYS A 563 -0.43 -1.34 -1.06
C LYS A 563 0.78 -0.44 -0.80
N THR A 564 1.91 -1.02 -0.42
CA THR A 564 3.15 -0.28 -0.22
C THR A 564 3.92 -0.21 -1.53
N GLU A 565 4.49 0.97 -1.82
CA GLU A 565 5.47 1.11 -2.90
C GLU A 565 6.60 0.11 -2.72
N SER A 566 7.11 -0.42 -3.82
CA SER A 566 8.26 -1.31 -3.79
C SER A 566 9.49 -0.54 -3.31
N LYS A 567 10.20 -1.11 -2.33
CA LYS A 567 11.55 -0.67 -1.93
C LYS A 567 12.60 -1.74 -2.18
N GLU A 568 12.16 -2.99 -2.25
CA GLU A 568 12.98 -4.15 -2.53
C GLU A 568 13.47 -4.14 -3.98
N LEU A 569 12.53 -3.97 -4.93
CA LEU A 569 12.83 -3.93 -6.35
C LEU A 569 12.43 -2.58 -6.95
N LEU A 570 13.40 -1.86 -7.47
CA LEU A 570 13.29 -0.52 -8.02
C LEU A 570 13.78 -0.50 -9.47
N GLY A 571 13.34 0.51 -10.21
CA GLY A 571 13.88 0.85 -11.51
C GLY A 571 14.18 2.34 -11.59
N PHE A 572 15.27 2.67 -12.28
CA PHE A 572 15.79 4.02 -12.44
C PHE A 572 15.86 4.36 -13.92
N ASP A 573 15.40 5.54 -14.32
CA ASP A 573 15.60 6.04 -15.68
C ASP A 573 16.91 6.81 -15.75
N VAL A 574 17.98 6.13 -16.17
CA VAL A 574 19.33 6.71 -16.20
C VAL A 574 19.55 7.68 -17.35
N SER A 575 18.59 7.81 -18.28
CA SER A 575 18.61 8.87 -19.28
C SER A 575 18.35 10.26 -18.69
N ASP A 576 17.75 10.33 -17.50
CA ASP A 576 17.59 11.54 -16.69
C ASP A 576 18.46 11.41 -15.44
N ALA A 577 19.74 11.74 -15.60
CA ALA A 577 20.77 11.59 -14.56
C ALA A 577 20.48 12.41 -13.29
N GLU A 578 19.63 13.44 -13.36
CA GLU A 578 19.25 14.26 -12.21
C GLU A 578 18.10 13.67 -11.42
N ASN A 579 17.03 13.20 -12.09
CA ASN A 579 15.81 12.76 -11.41
C ASN A 579 15.69 11.26 -11.26
N LEU A 580 16.21 10.48 -12.22
CA LEU A 580 16.23 9.02 -12.22
C LEU A 580 14.87 8.30 -12.08
N MET A 581 13.76 9.04 -12.10
CA MET A 581 12.41 8.49 -11.89
C MET A 581 11.78 8.12 -13.23
N PRO A 582 11.43 6.85 -13.51
CA PRO A 582 10.82 6.47 -14.79
C PRO A 582 9.50 7.19 -15.12
N TYR A 583 9.17 7.25 -16.42
CA TYR A 583 7.94 7.90 -16.88
C TYR A 583 6.69 7.22 -16.29
N SER A 584 5.67 8.03 -16.02
CA SER A 584 4.36 7.56 -15.58
C SER A 584 3.75 6.62 -16.62
N GLY A 585 3.23 5.48 -16.16
CA GLY A 585 2.69 4.43 -17.02
C GLY A 585 3.74 3.42 -17.51
N THR A 586 5.00 3.54 -17.10
CA THR A 586 6.01 2.52 -17.38
C THR A 586 5.67 1.23 -16.64
N ILE A 587 5.65 0.12 -17.37
CA ILE A 587 5.45 -1.25 -16.87
C ILE A 587 6.75 -2.01 -17.08
N VAL A 588 7.24 -2.69 -16.06
CA VAL A 588 8.43 -3.58 -16.17
C VAL A 588 8.07 -4.97 -15.68
N LYS A 589 8.29 -6.00 -16.50
CA LYS A 589 8.10 -7.41 -16.12
C LYS A 589 9.23 -7.86 -15.20
N VAL A 590 8.88 -8.38 -14.03
CA VAL A 590 9.82 -8.76 -12.95
C VAL A 590 9.59 -10.19 -12.43
N GLY A 591 8.85 -10.99 -13.21
CA GLY A 591 8.50 -12.38 -12.93
C GLY A 591 7.55 -12.92 -14.01
N LYS A 592 7.13 -14.18 -13.89
CA LYS A 592 6.22 -14.83 -14.84
C LYS A 592 4.95 -14.02 -15.10
N SER A 593 4.30 -13.57 -14.03
CA SER A 593 3.08 -12.74 -14.06
C SER A 593 3.16 -11.61 -13.02
N GLU A 594 4.36 -11.08 -12.81
CA GLU A 594 4.61 -9.99 -11.86
C GLU A 594 5.26 -8.81 -12.56
N TYR A 595 4.81 -7.60 -12.20
CA TYR A 595 5.17 -6.36 -12.87
C TYR A 595 5.40 -5.23 -11.87
N LEU A 596 6.25 -4.28 -12.21
CA LEU A 596 6.32 -2.96 -11.60
C LEU A 596 5.55 -1.97 -12.46
N LEU A 597 4.67 -1.18 -11.84
CA LEU A 597 4.00 -0.05 -12.46
C LEU A 597 4.51 1.26 -11.84
N PHE A 598 5.12 2.11 -12.66
CA PHE A 598 5.52 3.45 -12.27
C PHE A 598 4.32 4.39 -12.43
N ASN A 599 3.59 4.61 -11.34
CA ASN A 599 2.40 5.47 -11.32
C ASN A 599 2.68 6.79 -10.58
N ASN A 600 3.23 7.75 -11.32
CA ASN A 600 3.71 9.03 -10.80
C ASN A 600 3.23 10.20 -11.68
N THR A 601 3.76 11.41 -11.49
CA THR A 601 3.37 12.61 -12.25
C THR A 601 4.42 13.07 -13.28
N ARG A 602 5.43 12.25 -13.59
CA ARG A 602 6.40 12.51 -14.69
C ARG A 602 5.85 11.94 -16.00
N TYR A 603 5.07 12.75 -16.70
CA TYR A 603 4.42 12.37 -17.96
C TYR A 603 5.33 12.49 -19.18
N ASP A 604 6.29 13.40 -19.12
CA ASP A 604 7.25 13.71 -20.17
C ASP A 604 8.51 14.35 -19.56
N ALA A 605 9.51 14.63 -20.40
CA ALA A 605 10.80 15.18 -19.97
C ALA A 605 10.70 16.57 -19.31
N THR A 606 9.60 17.31 -19.54
CA THR A 606 9.39 18.66 -18.99
C THR A 606 8.59 18.66 -17.69
N SER A 607 8.07 17.49 -17.29
CA SER A 607 7.26 17.33 -16.09
C SER A 607 8.03 17.73 -14.84
N LYS A 608 7.35 18.42 -13.92
CA LYS A 608 7.92 18.85 -12.63
C LYS A 608 7.09 18.27 -11.48
N PRO A 609 7.31 16.98 -11.11
CA PRO A 609 6.64 16.35 -10.00
C PRO A 609 6.79 17.17 -8.72
N ALA A 610 5.72 17.32 -7.95
CA ALA A 610 5.83 17.93 -6.63
C ALA A 610 6.60 16.98 -5.69
N GLN A 611 7.21 17.52 -4.62
CA GLN A 611 7.95 16.72 -3.63
C GLN A 611 7.16 15.47 -3.16
N LYS A 612 5.88 15.64 -2.84
CA LYS A 612 5.01 14.53 -2.40
C LYS A 612 4.66 13.47 -3.47
N GLU A 613 5.09 13.66 -4.72
CA GLU A 613 4.69 12.85 -5.89
C GLU A 613 5.83 11.96 -6.43
N TYR A 614 7.01 11.99 -5.80
CA TYR A 614 8.13 11.06 -6.08
C TYR A 614 7.85 9.67 -5.49
N HIS A 615 6.84 9.01 -6.05
CA HIS A 615 6.41 7.67 -5.70
C HIS A 615 7.36 6.62 -6.29
N PHE A 616 7.72 5.62 -5.49
CA PHE A 616 8.31 4.38 -6.01
C PHE A 616 7.25 3.50 -6.69
N PRO A 617 7.66 2.55 -7.56
CA PRO A 617 6.71 1.75 -8.33
C PRO A 617 5.83 0.88 -7.44
N VAL A 618 4.63 0.59 -7.93
CA VAL A 618 3.70 -0.36 -7.32
C VAL A 618 3.93 -1.74 -7.93
N LYS A 619 4.02 -2.77 -7.10
CA LYS A 619 4.13 -4.16 -7.57
C LYS A 619 2.74 -4.73 -7.85
N ILE A 620 2.58 -5.33 -9.02
CA ILE A 620 1.35 -5.97 -9.51
C ILE A 620 1.64 -7.44 -9.81
N ALA A 621 0.74 -8.33 -9.42
CA ALA A 621 0.76 -9.73 -9.83
C ALA A 621 -0.58 -10.12 -10.46
N LEU A 622 -0.55 -10.89 -11.55
CA LEU A 622 -1.74 -11.28 -12.30
C LEU A 622 -1.98 -12.80 -12.18
N SER A 623 -3.24 -13.20 -12.04
CA SER A 623 -3.67 -14.59 -12.22
C SER A 623 -5.01 -14.66 -12.96
N SER A 624 -5.29 -15.79 -13.61
CA SER A 624 -6.51 -16.01 -14.38
C SER A 624 -7.05 -17.42 -14.11
N THR A 625 -8.37 -17.60 -14.19
CA THR A 625 -9.01 -18.93 -14.23
C THR A 625 -8.81 -19.65 -15.56
N VAL A 626 -8.44 -18.91 -16.61
CA VAL A 626 -8.19 -19.46 -17.96
C VAL A 626 -6.68 -19.57 -18.16
N GLU A 627 -6.21 -20.80 -18.34
CA GLU A 627 -4.79 -21.09 -18.62
C GLU A 627 -4.33 -20.42 -19.93
N GLY A 628 -3.08 -19.94 -19.96
CA GLY A 628 -2.50 -19.26 -21.12
C GLY A 628 -3.03 -17.85 -21.40
N MET A 629 -4.15 -17.43 -20.80
CA MET A 629 -4.74 -16.10 -21.07
C MET A 629 -3.76 -14.94 -20.79
N LEU A 630 -2.91 -15.07 -19.76
CA LEU A 630 -1.95 -14.03 -19.38
C LEU A 630 -0.62 -14.08 -20.16
N ASP A 631 -0.50 -14.97 -21.15
CA ASP A 631 0.67 -14.99 -22.05
C ASP A 631 0.57 -13.87 -23.11
N ASP A 632 -0.63 -13.35 -23.36
CA ASP A 632 -0.84 -12.16 -24.19
C ASP A 632 -0.45 -10.88 -23.44
N MET A 633 0.70 -10.31 -23.81
CA MET A 633 1.20 -9.06 -23.23
C MET A 633 0.29 -7.84 -23.52
N ASN A 634 -0.54 -7.86 -24.56
CA ASN A 634 -1.50 -6.78 -24.80
C ASN A 634 -2.63 -6.82 -23.78
N LEU A 635 -3.13 -8.01 -23.44
CA LEU A 635 -4.09 -8.18 -22.35
C LEU A 635 -3.47 -7.74 -21.00
N VAL A 636 -2.23 -8.17 -20.72
CA VAL A 636 -1.52 -7.76 -19.50
C VAL A 636 -1.41 -6.24 -19.41
N GLU A 637 -1.03 -5.57 -20.50
CA GLU A 637 -0.95 -4.12 -20.58
C GLU A 637 -2.32 -3.47 -20.31
N GLN A 638 -3.40 -3.98 -20.89
CA GLN A 638 -4.76 -3.48 -20.65
C GLN A 638 -5.18 -3.60 -19.17
N LEU A 639 -4.85 -4.71 -18.51
CA LEU A 639 -5.16 -4.94 -17.10
C LEU A 639 -4.37 -3.97 -16.20
N ILE A 640 -3.09 -3.75 -16.49
CA ILE A 640 -2.24 -2.82 -15.73
C ILE A 640 -2.62 -1.36 -16.04
N ASP A 641 -2.99 -1.04 -17.28
CA ASP A 641 -3.55 0.26 -17.65
C ASP A 641 -4.86 0.53 -16.90
N GLN A 642 -5.71 -0.48 -16.69
CA GLN A 642 -6.88 -0.33 -15.83
C GLN A 642 -6.50 0.09 -14.41
N VAL A 643 -5.48 -0.55 -13.79
CA VAL A 643 -4.97 -0.13 -12.46
C VAL A 643 -4.46 1.31 -12.49
N TYR A 644 -3.70 1.67 -13.52
CA TYR A 644 -3.17 3.01 -13.73
C TYR A 644 -4.30 4.05 -13.86
N GLN A 645 -5.27 3.83 -14.74
CA GLN A 645 -6.42 4.71 -14.96
C GLN A 645 -7.24 4.91 -13.68
N PHE A 646 -7.57 3.83 -12.96
CA PHE A 646 -8.36 3.92 -11.73
C PHE A 646 -7.67 4.71 -10.60
N SER A 647 -6.35 4.96 -10.67
CA SER A 647 -5.66 5.85 -9.71
C SER A 647 -5.94 7.34 -9.91
N ARG A 648 -6.51 7.69 -11.07
CA ARG A 648 -6.92 9.06 -11.43
C ARG A 648 -8.38 9.34 -11.06
N MET A 649 -9.11 8.34 -10.61
CA MET A 649 -10.53 8.43 -10.25
C MET A 649 -10.78 8.80 -8.79
N TYR A 650 -9.75 9.25 -8.07
CA TYR A 650 -9.80 9.53 -6.64
C TYR A 650 -10.59 10.81 -6.32
N TRP A 651 -11.90 10.72 -6.21
CA TRP A 651 -12.79 11.87 -5.99
C TRP A 651 -12.80 12.46 -4.58
N LYS A 652 -11.93 11.98 -3.68
CA LYS A 652 -11.67 12.64 -2.38
C LYS A 652 -10.73 13.85 -2.50
N SER A 653 -9.97 13.96 -3.58
CA SER A 653 -9.02 15.05 -3.80
C SER A 653 -8.76 15.25 -5.29
N THR A 654 -8.36 16.46 -5.68
CA THR A 654 -7.87 16.72 -7.04
C THR A 654 -6.40 16.35 -7.24
N ASN A 655 -5.72 15.89 -6.19
CA ASN A 655 -4.36 15.37 -6.29
C ASN A 655 -4.44 13.90 -6.72
N GLN A 656 -3.59 13.53 -7.67
CA GLN A 656 -3.47 12.15 -8.12
C GLN A 656 -2.86 11.26 -7.03
N ARG A 657 -3.19 9.96 -7.08
CA ARG A 657 -2.66 8.94 -6.19
C ARG A 657 -1.93 7.88 -7.01
N SER A 658 -0.95 7.23 -6.40
CA SER A 658 -0.23 6.08 -6.99
C SER A 658 -1.06 4.78 -6.96
N LEU A 659 -2.10 4.71 -6.13
CA LEU A 659 -2.99 3.54 -5.99
C LEU A 659 -4.40 3.80 -6.54
N PRO A 660 -5.05 2.79 -7.15
CA PRO A 660 -6.41 2.90 -7.69
C PRO A 660 -7.48 3.08 -6.62
N VAL A 661 -8.60 3.69 -7.01
CA VAL A 661 -9.79 3.82 -6.14
C VAL A 661 -10.42 2.49 -5.76
N THR A 662 -10.23 1.45 -6.57
CA THR A 662 -10.61 0.07 -6.25
C THR A 662 -9.91 -0.48 -4.99
N ILE A 663 -8.89 0.22 -4.48
CA ILE A 663 -8.20 -0.07 -3.22
C ILE A 663 -8.47 1.03 -2.20
N LYS A 664 -8.33 2.30 -2.62
CA LYS A 664 -8.43 3.44 -1.71
C LYS A 664 -9.81 3.65 -1.12
N TYR A 665 -10.88 3.33 -1.84
CA TYR A 665 -12.24 3.44 -1.31
C TYR A 665 -12.56 2.35 -0.28
N PRO A 666 -12.26 1.06 -0.54
CA PRO A 666 -12.24 0.03 0.49
C PRO A 666 -11.51 0.46 1.77
N GLU A 667 -10.32 1.05 1.63
CA GLU A 667 -9.49 1.48 2.77
C GLU A 667 -10.19 2.52 3.63
N MET A 668 -10.81 3.53 3.00
CA MET A 668 -11.55 4.55 3.74
C MET A 668 -12.76 3.98 4.48
N VAL A 669 -13.48 3.04 3.87
CA VAL A 669 -14.59 2.37 4.55
C VAL A 669 -14.09 1.56 5.74
N ALA A 670 -12.98 0.82 5.59
CA ALA A 670 -12.42 0.06 6.70
C ALA A 670 -11.83 0.92 7.82
N GLU A 671 -11.47 2.18 7.56
CA GLU A 671 -11.10 3.14 8.61
C GLU A 671 -12.32 3.67 9.40
N ILE A 672 -13.54 3.59 8.83
CA ILE A 672 -14.75 4.18 9.40
C ILE A 672 -15.72 3.11 9.95
N TYR A 673 -16.05 2.11 9.14
CA TYR A 673 -17.06 1.09 9.41
C TYR A 673 -16.86 0.30 10.72
N PRO A 674 -15.63 -0.03 11.17
CA PRO A 674 -15.43 -0.68 12.47
C PRO A 674 -15.98 0.09 13.67
N TYR A 675 -16.18 1.40 13.52
CA TYR A 675 -16.71 2.25 14.58
C TYR A 675 -18.24 2.29 14.60
N PHE A 676 -18.90 1.76 13.57
CA PHE A 676 -20.36 1.70 13.50
C PHE A 676 -20.89 0.60 14.42
N GLN A 677 -21.96 0.92 15.14
CA GLN A 677 -22.65 -0.01 16.03
C GLN A 677 -23.44 -1.05 15.26
N HIS A 678 -24.02 -0.68 14.11
CA HIS A 678 -24.75 -1.60 13.25
C HIS A 678 -23.80 -2.54 12.49
N ASP A 679 -24.30 -3.73 12.15
CA ASP A 679 -23.50 -4.80 11.52
C ASP A 679 -23.59 -4.84 9.99
N LYS A 680 -24.54 -4.11 9.40
CA LYS A 680 -24.74 -4.00 7.95
C LYS A 680 -25.07 -2.57 7.59
N LEU A 681 -24.46 -2.03 6.53
CA LEU A 681 -24.84 -0.71 6.00
C LEU A 681 -26.32 -0.68 5.57
N PRO A 682 -26.99 0.49 5.70
CA PRO A 682 -28.29 0.69 5.07
C PRO A 682 -28.13 0.67 3.54
N ASP A 683 -29.18 0.30 2.80
CA ASP A 683 -29.09 0.19 1.34
C ASP A 683 -28.67 1.51 0.67
N PHE A 684 -29.18 2.64 1.18
CA PHE A 684 -28.71 3.98 0.81
C PHE A 684 -27.18 4.16 0.95
N GLY A 685 -26.58 3.58 1.99
CA GLY A 685 -25.16 3.64 2.25
C GLY A 685 -24.32 2.73 1.35
N LYS A 686 -24.93 1.71 0.73
CA LYS A 686 -24.26 0.82 -0.23
C LYS A 686 -24.17 1.41 -1.63
N GLU A 687 -25.05 2.36 -1.94
CA GLU A 687 -25.15 3.02 -3.25
C GLU A 687 -24.55 4.44 -3.27
N SER A 688 -24.02 4.92 -2.14
CA SER A 688 -23.45 6.26 -2.01
C SER A 688 -21.99 6.26 -1.56
N LEU A 689 -21.24 7.28 -1.97
CA LEU A 689 -19.82 7.47 -1.63
C LEU A 689 -19.63 8.25 -0.32
N TRP A 690 -20.46 7.98 0.70
CA TRP A 690 -20.55 8.71 1.98
C TRP A 690 -19.22 8.79 2.78
N PHE A 691 -18.29 7.88 2.50
CA PHE A 691 -17.01 7.71 3.18
C PHE A 691 -15.89 8.63 2.66
N LEU A 692 -16.09 9.33 1.53
CA LEU A 692 -15.07 10.23 0.95
C LEU A 692 -14.66 11.34 1.92
#